data_AF-A0A9Q9DVA3-F1
#
_entry.id   AF-A0A9Q9DVA3-F1
#
_cell.length_a   1.000
_cell.length_b   1.000
_cell.length_c   1.000
_cell.angle_alpha   90.00
_cell.angle_beta   90.00
_cell.angle_gamma   90.00
#
_symmetry.space_group_name_H-M   'P 1'
#
loop_
_entity.id
_entity.type
_entity.pdbx_description
1 polymer ?
#
loop_
_entity_poly.entity_id
_entity_poly.type
_entity_poly.pdbx_seq_one_letter_code
_entity_poly.pdbx_strand_id
1 'polypeptide(L)'
;MAPSATATAHMATTTFKVEGMTCGACTSAIESGFQGVKGIGNVSISLVMERAVIQHDPEVITADEVKEIIEDRGFDAEVLSSDLPMSHSADDHFLSDSEDEEEETNRNISTTTIAVGGMTCGACTSAVEGAFKDVAGVTSFSISLLSERAVIEHDPTVISAEKLAETIEDVGFDAEVLDTVAATPATKKSKKSKQHKTLTTTVAIEGMTCGACTSAVEAGFKDVDGVYQFNISLLANRAVLVHDPSKLTDAQIVEIIEDRGFDAEVVSSVDSSIQQSSSSNAPVQLKIYGLPNSGAAQELEGLLKKRSGVTSATVNFNTSRATIQREPQIVGIRAIVETVEAAGYNALVADSEDNNAQLESLAKTKEIKEWRRAVIFSAWFAVPVFLTSMFIPMFMPRFLNFGAIRLIPGLFLGDVLCLVLTIPVQFGIGKRFYVSAYKSLSHGSPTMDVLVVLGTSAAFFFSVFSMIVSVLIPPHTKPTTLFDTSTMLFTFISLGRYLENSAKGRTSKALSNLMSLAPSSTTIYADPIAAAKAAEAWDVTEEKSDRKSVDGNAAEERVIPTELIETGDVVILRPGDKVPADGTVTRGESYLNESMVTGEAMPILKKKGSLVMAGTVNGNGRLEFVVTRAGRDTQLSQIVRLVQEAQTSRAPIQRVADTVAGYFVPIIITLGLATFVGWMVLSHVLPYPPKVFLDHASGGKFMVCFKLCIAVIVFACPCALGLATPTAVMVGTGVGAEQGILVKGGAALETATKINHVVFDKTGTLTIGQMSVSKTDIQGGWNNAEKKNLWWTLIGLAEMGSEHPIAKAIVLSAKEHLRLGPEDSLDGSVGDFEAVIGKGITATVEAAISRDRTRYKVLIGNVAFLTSQGVNVPDFVEEPLTPAPTANPRAGSQAHSAGTTTIHTAIGNTYTGTLSLSDTIKPSARACVLALSRLGIKSSIVTGDTSASAMVVAAAVGIDPADVHASCAPADKKAIVEDLQSRGGVIGMVGDGINDSPALASADIGIALSTGTDVAMEAASIVLMTNTDLLAIPASLVLSRAIFFRIKLNLAWACMYNFIGLPFAMGFFLPWGLSIHPMAAGAAMAASSVSVVFSSLHLKFWNRPSWMKVSLLDPSAPLDEKDREMENMGHKGVISFAREWISDAWAARKRNKEEASYMPLRDMGEH
;
A
#
# COMPACT_ATOMS: atom_id res chain seq x y z
N MET A 1 36.72 43.94 16.10
CA MET A 1 37.09 44.90 15.05
C MET A 1 38.06 44.19 14.11
N ALA A 2 37.74 44.20 12.80
CA ALA A 2 38.39 43.57 11.64
C ALA A 2 38.30 42.02 11.48
N PRO A 3 38.17 41.50 10.25
CA PRO A 3 37.37 42.01 9.12
C PRO A 3 36.51 40.92 8.42
N SER A 4 35.53 41.37 7.65
CA SER A 4 34.72 40.60 6.70
C SER A 4 35.56 40.12 5.51
N ALA A 5 35.54 38.82 5.21
CA ALA A 5 36.11 38.27 3.99
C ALA A 5 35.10 38.37 2.84
N THR A 6 35.55 39.00 1.77
CA THR A 6 34.91 39.33 0.50
C THR A 6 34.82 38.12 -0.46
N ALA A 7 33.78 38.14 -1.31
CA ALA A 7 33.64 37.56 -2.66
C ALA A 7 34.32 36.20 -2.96
N THR A 8 33.51 35.15 -3.14
CA THR A 8 33.97 33.87 -3.70
C THR A 8 34.23 34.00 -5.20
N ALA A 9 35.47 33.71 -5.56
CA ALA A 9 36.07 33.69 -6.88
C ALA A 9 35.46 32.61 -7.81
N HIS A 10 35.80 32.71 -9.09
CA HIS A 10 35.37 31.89 -10.22
C HIS A 10 35.54 30.37 -9.96
N MET A 11 34.48 29.68 -9.54
CA MET A 11 34.48 28.22 -9.42
C MET A 11 34.14 27.57 -10.77
N ALA A 12 35.01 26.69 -11.28
CA ALA A 12 34.72 25.82 -12.41
C ALA A 12 33.95 24.58 -11.93
N THR A 13 33.01 24.09 -12.74
CA THR A 13 32.30 22.83 -12.45
C THR A 13 32.84 21.76 -13.37
N THR A 14 33.45 20.72 -12.81
CA THR A 14 33.99 19.58 -13.56
C THR A 14 33.22 18.31 -13.22
N THR A 15 32.78 17.60 -14.25
CA THR A 15 32.09 16.31 -14.11
C THR A 15 33.04 15.17 -14.44
N PHE A 16 33.13 14.20 -13.54
CA PHE A 16 33.92 12.99 -13.68
C PHE A 16 33.02 11.78 -13.80
N LYS A 17 33.37 10.83 -14.69
CA LYS A 17 32.90 9.45 -14.64
C LYS A 17 33.74 8.70 -13.62
N VAL A 18 33.12 7.96 -12.70
CA VAL A 18 33.81 7.25 -11.62
C VAL A 18 33.40 5.78 -11.62
N GLU A 19 34.31 4.89 -11.99
CA GLU A 19 34.05 3.45 -12.09
C GLU A 19 34.35 2.73 -10.76
N GLY A 20 33.60 1.66 -10.48
CA GLY A 20 33.81 0.80 -9.30
C GLY A 20 33.00 1.15 -8.05
N MET A 21 32.10 2.15 -8.11
CA MET A 21 31.20 2.46 -6.99
C MET A 21 30.03 1.47 -6.92
N THR A 22 29.91 0.72 -5.82
CA THR A 22 28.87 -0.33 -5.68
C THR A 22 27.88 -0.11 -4.55
N CYS A 23 28.11 0.88 -3.67
CA CYS A 23 27.21 1.19 -2.57
C CYS A 23 27.39 2.63 -2.05
N GLY A 24 26.48 3.10 -1.19
CA GLY A 24 26.59 4.41 -0.54
C GLY A 24 27.80 4.59 0.40
N ALA A 25 28.51 3.52 0.76
CA ALA A 25 29.78 3.66 1.47
C ALA A 25 30.92 4.09 0.53
N CYS A 26 30.84 3.73 -0.76
CA CYS A 26 31.78 4.17 -1.79
C CYS A 26 31.63 5.69 -2.04
N THR A 27 30.40 6.19 -2.14
CA THR A 27 30.15 7.63 -2.30
C THR A 27 30.65 8.43 -1.09
N SER A 28 30.37 7.97 0.13
CA SER A 28 30.89 8.64 1.33
C SER A 28 32.42 8.58 1.44
N ALA A 29 33.07 7.52 0.93
CA ALA A 29 34.53 7.43 0.91
C ALA A 29 35.15 8.49 0.00
N ILE A 30 34.55 8.74 -1.17
CA ILE A 30 34.99 9.78 -2.10
C ILE A 30 34.63 11.18 -1.58
N GLU A 31 33.42 11.40 -1.03
CA GLU A 31 33.02 12.68 -0.41
C GLU A 31 33.96 13.06 0.75
N SER A 32 34.36 12.08 1.58
CA SER A 32 35.34 12.29 2.65
C SER A 32 36.75 12.59 2.14
N GLY A 33 37.04 12.27 0.88
CA GLY A 33 38.29 12.60 0.18
C GLY A 33 38.50 14.10 0.00
N PHE A 34 37.40 14.81 -0.17
CA PHE A 34 37.42 16.24 -0.48
C PHE A 34 37.15 17.14 0.74
N GLN A 35 36.82 16.55 1.90
CA GLN A 35 36.66 17.31 3.14
C GLN A 35 37.98 17.92 3.61
N GLY A 36 38.07 19.26 3.57
CA GLY A 36 39.24 20.01 4.07
C GLY A 36 40.30 20.34 3.02
N VAL A 37 40.06 19.99 1.75
CA VAL A 37 40.93 20.39 0.63
C VAL A 37 40.62 21.85 0.24
N LYS A 38 41.66 22.69 0.11
CA LYS A 38 41.51 24.10 -0.26
C LYS A 38 41.21 24.22 -1.75
N GLY A 39 40.31 25.11 -2.13
CA GLY A 39 39.90 25.31 -3.53
C GLY A 39 38.73 24.43 -3.99
N ILE A 40 38.20 23.56 -3.12
CA ILE A 40 37.03 22.73 -3.43
C ILE A 40 35.77 23.34 -2.81
N GLY A 41 34.74 23.49 -3.64
CA GLY A 41 33.42 23.94 -3.24
C GLY A 41 32.49 22.75 -3.00
N ASN A 42 31.42 22.67 -3.80
CA ASN A 42 30.44 21.61 -3.67
C ASN A 42 30.91 20.31 -4.35
N VAL A 43 30.74 19.18 -3.67
CA VAL A 43 31.08 17.83 -4.16
C VAL A 43 29.80 17.00 -4.11
N SER A 44 29.38 16.50 -5.26
CA SER A 44 28.16 15.70 -5.39
C SER A 44 28.48 14.42 -6.14
N ILE A 45 28.11 13.26 -5.58
CA ILE A 45 28.43 11.95 -6.16
C ILE A 45 27.14 11.16 -6.37
N SER A 46 26.91 10.76 -7.61
CA SER A 46 25.77 9.93 -7.99
C SER A 46 26.25 8.49 -8.18
N LEU A 47 25.87 7.62 -7.23
CA LEU A 47 26.08 6.17 -7.35
C LEU A 47 25.35 5.60 -8.57
N VAL A 48 24.14 6.10 -8.85
CA VAL A 48 23.25 5.58 -9.90
C VAL A 48 23.81 5.88 -11.30
N MET A 49 24.49 7.02 -11.46
CA MET A 49 25.01 7.46 -12.76
C MET A 49 26.51 7.21 -12.92
N GLU A 50 27.18 6.63 -11.92
CA GLU A 50 28.63 6.47 -11.87
C GLU A 50 29.37 7.80 -12.16
N ARG A 51 28.90 8.91 -11.56
CA ARG A 51 29.41 10.27 -11.82
C ARG A 51 29.68 11.04 -10.55
N ALA A 52 30.74 11.84 -10.56
CA ALA A 52 31.04 12.85 -9.54
C ALA A 52 31.07 14.24 -10.17
N VAL A 53 30.31 15.18 -9.62
CA VAL A 53 30.30 16.60 -10.03
C VAL A 53 30.98 17.40 -8.93
N ILE A 54 32.09 18.05 -9.27
CA ILE A 54 32.94 18.76 -8.31
C ILE A 54 33.12 20.19 -8.78
N GLN A 55 32.73 21.12 -7.92
CA GLN A 55 33.06 22.53 -8.09
C GLN A 55 34.43 22.78 -7.48
N HIS A 56 35.37 23.26 -8.28
CA HIS A 56 36.70 23.61 -7.82
C HIS A 56 37.16 24.94 -8.42
N ASP A 57 38.05 25.62 -7.71
CA ASP A 57 38.74 26.80 -8.20
C ASP A 57 39.95 26.34 -9.04
N PRO A 58 39.91 26.49 -10.38
CA PRO A 58 40.95 25.98 -11.28
C PRO A 58 42.31 26.68 -11.07
N GLU A 59 42.37 27.80 -10.34
CA GLU A 59 43.63 28.45 -9.95
C GLU A 59 44.26 27.83 -8.68
N VAL A 60 43.47 27.10 -7.87
CA VAL A 60 43.90 26.52 -6.59
C VAL A 60 44.07 25.01 -6.66
N ILE A 61 43.21 24.32 -7.40
CA ILE A 61 43.30 22.88 -7.65
C ILE A 61 42.85 22.59 -9.08
N THR A 62 43.63 21.82 -9.82
CA THR A 62 43.32 21.50 -11.22
C THR A 62 42.36 20.31 -11.33
N ALA A 63 41.66 20.17 -12.45
CA ALA A 63 40.76 19.03 -12.69
C ALA A 63 41.49 17.68 -12.62
N ASP A 64 42.77 17.63 -13.00
CA ASP A 64 43.60 16.42 -12.91
C ASP A 64 43.99 16.09 -11.46
N GLU A 65 44.27 17.08 -10.61
CA GLU A 65 44.50 16.85 -9.17
C GLU A 65 43.22 16.40 -8.45
N VAL A 66 42.05 16.89 -8.88
CA VAL A 66 40.75 16.40 -8.39
C VAL A 66 40.54 14.94 -8.79
N LYS A 67 40.93 14.55 -10.02
CA LYS A 67 40.89 13.16 -10.48
C LYS A 67 41.77 12.25 -9.63
N GLU A 68 43.02 12.66 -9.35
CA GLU A 68 43.94 11.88 -8.51
C GLU A 68 43.38 11.63 -7.10
N ILE A 69 42.66 12.60 -6.50
CA ILE A 69 42.02 12.41 -5.19
C ILE A 69 40.94 11.31 -5.23
N ILE A 70 40.25 11.12 -6.35
CA ILE A 70 39.26 10.04 -6.52
C ILE A 70 39.97 8.69 -6.69
N GLU A 71 41.02 8.65 -7.50
CA GLU A 71 41.85 7.45 -7.74
C GLU A 71 42.55 6.96 -6.46
N ASP A 72 43.03 7.88 -5.63
CA ASP A 72 43.63 7.59 -4.31
C ASP A 72 42.64 6.94 -3.33
N ARG A 73 41.33 7.08 -3.57
CA ARG A 73 40.28 6.40 -2.80
C ARG A 73 39.89 5.05 -3.38
N GLY A 74 40.60 4.60 -4.43
CA GLY A 74 40.45 3.29 -5.05
C GLY A 74 39.37 3.23 -6.12
N PHE A 75 39.05 4.36 -6.75
CA PHE A 75 38.04 4.45 -7.81
C PHE A 75 38.62 5.12 -9.06
N ASP A 76 38.50 4.48 -10.21
CA ASP A 76 39.01 5.04 -11.47
C ASP A 76 38.14 6.23 -11.90
N ALA A 77 38.76 7.36 -12.27
CA ALA A 77 38.04 8.58 -12.64
C ALA A 77 38.44 9.14 -14.01
N GLU A 78 37.48 9.58 -14.81
CA GLU A 78 37.69 10.19 -16.13
C GLU A 78 36.94 11.52 -16.23
N VAL A 79 37.61 12.58 -16.70
CA VAL A 79 36.99 13.91 -16.87
C VAL A 79 36.04 13.87 -18.08
N LEU A 80 34.75 14.12 -17.88
CA LEU A 80 33.74 14.19 -18.94
C LEU A 80 33.58 15.61 -19.49
N SER A 81 33.53 16.61 -18.62
CA SER A 81 33.37 18.02 -18.99
C SER A 81 33.91 18.94 -17.89
N SER A 82 34.39 20.13 -18.27
CA SER A 82 34.82 21.17 -17.34
C SER A 82 34.39 22.54 -17.87
N ASP A 83 33.40 23.14 -17.22
CA ASP A 83 32.84 24.42 -17.64
C ASP A 83 33.52 25.58 -16.88
N LEU A 84 34.16 26.49 -17.63
CA LEU A 84 34.76 27.73 -17.14
C LEU A 84 33.80 28.90 -17.42
N PRO A 85 33.48 29.78 -16.45
CA PRO A 85 32.61 30.92 -16.70
C PRO A 85 33.31 31.98 -17.59
N MET A 86 32.76 32.25 -18.77
CA MET A 86 33.16 33.36 -19.64
C MET A 86 32.65 34.70 -19.11
N SER A 87 33.49 35.74 -19.17
CA SER A 87 33.11 37.13 -18.90
C SER A 87 32.61 37.82 -20.19
N HIS A 88 31.38 38.32 -20.18
CA HIS A 88 30.91 39.28 -21.18
C HIS A 88 30.59 40.61 -20.51
N SER A 89 31.29 41.65 -20.98
CA SER A 89 31.13 43.06 -20.66
C SER A 89 29.90 43.66 -21.33
N ALA A 90 29.20 44.52 -20.61
CA ALA A 90 28.15 45.39 -21.11
C ALA A 90 28.71 46.50 -22.02
N ASP A 91 27.99 46.80 -23.12
CA ASP A 91 27.61 48.15 -23.58
C ASP A 91 27.02 48.06 -25.01
N ASP A 92 25.72 48.37 -25.16
CA ASP A 92 25.20 49.34 -26.16
C ASP A 92 23.65 49.46 -26.16
N HIS A 93 23.21 50.54 -25.50
CA HIS A 93 22.16 51.54 -25.76
C HIS A 93 20.97 51.38 -26.76
N PHE A 94 19.82 51.92 -26.29
CA PHE A 94 18.75 52.72 -26.98
C PHE A 94 17.66 51.94 -27.76
N LEU A 95 16.32 52.16 -27.67
CA LEU A 95 15.40 53.21 -27.16
C LEU A 95 13.98 52.60 -26.97
N SER A 96 13.24 53.00 -25.93
CA SER A 96 11.97 53.75 -26.07
C SER A 96 11.37 54.10 -24.70
N ASP A 97 11.31 55.41 -24.42
CA ASP A 97 10.51 56.05 -23.37
C ASP A 97 9.01 55.77 -23.56
N SER A 98 8.27 55.58 -22.47
CA SER A 98 7.34 56.58 -21.91
C SER A 98 6.57 55.99 -20.73
N GLU A 99 6.64 56.71 -19.61
CA GLU A 99 5.67 56.65 -18.53
C GLU A 99 4.39 57.33 -19.01
N ASP A 100 3.24 56.68 -18.86
CA ASP A 100 1.94 57.34 -18.72
C ASP A 100 1.11 56.53 -17.70
N GLU A 101 0.82 57.19 -16.57
CA GLU A 101 -0.31 56.85 -15.71
C GLU A 101 -1.59 57.23 -16.45
N GLU A 102 -2.55 56.31 -16.66
CA GLU A 102 -3.96 56.68 -16.89
C GLU A 102 -4.93 55.48 -16.66
N GLU A 103 -5.76 55.67 -15.63
CA GLU A 103 -7.20 55.32 -15.53
C GLU A 103 -7.69 53.91 -15.96
N GLU A 104 -7.94 53.04 -14.97
CA GLU A 104 -8.91 51.94 -15.13
C GLU A 104 -10.33 52.51 -15.28
N THR A 105 -10.73 52.78 -16.53
CA THR A 105 -12.15 52.95 -16.87
C THR A 105 -12.88 51.62 -16.67
N ASN A 106 -13.85 51.62 -15.77
CA ASN A 106 -14.78 50.53 -15.49
C ASN A 106 -15.54 50.13 -16.78
N ARG A 107 -15.07 49.11 -17.51
CA ARG A 107 -15.77 48.60 -18.70
C ARG A 107 -16.90 47.66 -18.26
N ASN A 108 -18.14 48.02 -18.58
CA ASN A 108 -19.31 47.15 -18.39
C ASN A 108 -19.26 46.03 -19.43
N ILE A 109 -18.74 44.86 -19.07
CA ILE A 109 -18.71 43.69 -19.96
C ILE A 109 -20.01 42.88 -19.73
N SER A 110 -20.70 42.53 -20.81
CA SER A 110 -21.84 41.61 -20.80
C SER A 110 -21.55 40.38 -21.65
N THR A 111 -21.94 39.21 -21.17
CA THR A 111 -21.83 37.96 -21.90
C THR A 111 -23.20 37.61 -22.50
N THR A 112 -23.27 37.60 -23.83
CA THR A 112 -24.48 37.24 -24.60
C THR A 112 -24.30 35.86 -25.21
N THR A 113 -25.30 34.99 -25.03
CA THR A 113 -25.38 33.67 -25.65
C THR A 113 -26.44 33.69 -26.75
N ILE A 114 -26.06 33.26 -27.95
CA ILE A 114 -26.89 33.24 -29.16
C ILE A 114 -26.98 31.81 -29.67
N ALA A 115 -28.18 31.32 -29.97
CA ALA A 115 -28.39 30.09 -30.70
C ALA A 115 -28.12 30.34 -32.19
N VAL A 116 -27.32 29.48 -32.83
CA VAL A 116 -26.93 29.61 -34.24
C VAL A 116 -27.36 28.36 -35.01
N GLY A 117 -28.44 28.49 -35.78
CA GLY A 117 -29.02 27.43 -36.59
C GLY A 117 -28.34 27.29 -37.96
N GLY A 118 -28.28 26.06 -38.47
CA GLY A 118 -27.82 25.77 -39.84
C GLY A 118 -26.32 25.47 -40.00
N MET A 119 -25.55 25.38 -38.92
CA MET A 119 -24.13 24.99 -38.98
C MET A 119 -23.97 23.47 -39.16
N THR A 120 -23.22 23.05 -40.19
CA THR A 120 -23.08 21.61 -40.53
C THR A 120 -21.63 21.10 -40.51
N CYS A 121 -20.62 21.98 -40.48
CA CYS A 121 -19.21 21.59 -40.42
C CYS A 121 -18.31 22.69 -39.84
N GLY A 122 -17.03 22.37 -39.59
CA GLY A 122 -16.05 23.33 -39.05
C GLY A 122 -15.74 24.52 -39.97
N ALA A 123 -16.12 24.49 -41.26
CA ALA A 123 -16.02 25.67 -42.12
C ALA A 123 -17.10 26.72 -41.78
N CYS A 124 -18.28 26.29 -41.29
CA CYS A 124 -19.34 27.19 -40.83
C CYS A 124 -18.90 27.94 -39.56
N THR A 125 -18.25 27.27 -38.61
CA THR A 125 -17.76 27.90 -37.38
C THR A 125 -16.67 28.94 -37.69
N SER A 126 -15.75 28.66 -38.62
CA SER A 126 -14.73 29.63 -39.04
C SER A 126 -15.32 30.85 -39.76
N ALA A 127 -16.42 30.69 -40.51
CA ALA A 127 -17.09 31.80 -41.17
C ALA A 127 -17.74 32.76 -40.16
N VAL A 128 -18.40 32.21 -39.13
CA VAL A 128 -18.99 33.01 -38.05
C VAL A 128 -17.91 33.64 -37.16
N GLU A 129 -16.85 32.91 -36.79
CA GLU A 129 -15.69 33.46 -36.06
C GLU A 129 -15.01 34.61 -36.83
N GLY A 130 -14.90 34.47 -38.16
CA GLY A 130 -14.33 35.49 -39.03
C GLY A 130 -15.12 36.81 -39.02
N ALA A 131 -16.44 36.74 -38.85
CA ALA A 131 -17.30 37.92 -38.83
C ALA A 131 -17.11 38.79 -37.58
N PHE A 132 -16.59 38.24 -36.47
CA PHE A 132 -16.41 38.95 -35.19
C PHE A 132 -14.95 39.32 -34.87
N LYS A 133 -13.99 39.01 -35.75
CA LYS A 133 -12.56 39.23 -35.49
C LYS A 133 -12.15 40.71 -35.43
N ASP A 134 -12.88 41.59 -36.14
CA ASP A 134 -12.59 43.02 -36.26
C ASP A 134 -13.78 43.91 -35.82
N VAL A 135 -14.74 43.37 -35.06
CA VAL A 135 -15.93 44.11 -34.61
C VAL A 135 -15.63 44.86 -33.32
N ALA A 136 -15.73 46.20 -33.37
CA ALA A 136 -15.52 47.04 -32.21
C ALA A 136 -16.55 46.75 -31.10
N GLY A 137 -16.07 46.51 -29.87
CA GLY A 137 -16.91 46.25 -28.70
C GLY A 137 -17.02 44.78 -28.28
N VAL A 138 -16.48 43.83 -29.05
CA VAL A 138 -16.38 42.41 -28.68
C VAL A 138 -15.02 42.12 -28.02
N THR A 139 -15.02 41.54 -26.83
CA THR A 139 -13.80 41.20 -26.07
C THR A 139 -13.40 39.75 -26.23
N SER A 140 -14.37 38.84 -26.29
CA SER A 140 -14.14 37.43 -26.55
C SER A 140 -15.33 36.82 -27.30
N PHE A 141 -15.04 35.87 -28.19
CA PHE A 141 -16.03 35.16 -29.00
C PHE A 141 -15.70 33.68 -28.98
N SER A 142 -16.69 32.83 -28.74
CA SER A 142 -16.56 31.37 -28.81
C SER A 142 -17.81 30.76 -29.44
N ILE A 143 -17.65 29.81 -30.36
CA ILE A 143 -18.76 29.12 -31.02
C ILE A 143 -18.60 27.60 -30.92
N SER A 144 -19.71 26.91 -30.66
CA SER A 144 -19.72 25.46 -30.50
C SER A 144 -20.69 24.83 -31.49
N LEU A 145 -20.14 24.05 -32.44
CA LEU A 145 -20.92 23.29 -33.41
C LEU A 145 -21.82 22.24 -32.72
N LEU A 146 -21.32 21.59 -31.66
CA LEU A 146 -22.03 20.53 -30.94
C LEU A 146 -23.27 21.03 -30.19
N SER A 147 -23.26 22.28 -29.74
CA SER A 147 -24.36 22.87 -28.99
C SER A 147 -25.16 23.91 -29.77
N GLU A 148 -24.80 24.16 -31.05
CA GLU A 148 -25.40 25.16 -31.93
C GLU A 148 -25.51 26.54 -31.26
N ARG A 149 -24.45 26.96 -30.54
CA ARG A 149 -24.43 28.20 -29.74
C ARG A 149 -23.14 28.98 -29.89
N ALA A 150 -23.27 30.30 -29.91
CA ALA A 150 -22.18 31.27 -29.79
C ALA A 150 -22.28 32.02 -28.46
N VAL A 151 -21.17 32.13 -27.73
CA VAL A 151 -21.04 32.91 -26.51
C VAL A 151 -20.09 34.07 -26.78
N ILE A 152 -20.58 35.29 -26.60
CA ILE A 152 -19.92 36.53 -26.99
C ILE A 152 -19.85 37.46 -25.77
N GLU A 153 -18.64 37.79 -25.34
CA GLU A 153 -18.44 38.87 -24.36
C GLU A 153 -18.27 40.18 -25.11
N HIS A 154 -19.13 41.14 -24.80
CA HIS A 154 -19.14 42.43 -25.46
C HIS A 154 -19.53 43.55 -24.49
N ASP A 155 -19.14 44.77 -24.84
CA ASP A 155 -19.66 45.96 -24.17
C ASP A 155 -21.05 46.29 -24.76
N PRO A 156 -22.14 46.22 -23.96
CA PRO A 156 -23.50 46.47 -24.43
C PRO A 156 -23.73 47.94 -24.81
N THR A 157 -22.82 48.85 -24.45
CA THR A 157 -22.87 50.26 -24.86
C THR A 157 -22.32 50.49 -26.26
N VAL A 158 -21.47 49.58 -26.76
CA VAL A 158 -20.82 49.67 -28.08
C VAL A 158 -21.54 48.80 -29.11
N ILE A 159 -21.96 47.59 -28.73
CA ILE A 159 -22.71 46.69 -29.61
C ILE A 159 -23.83 46.00 -28.81
N SER A 160 -25.06 46.02 -29.34
CA SER A 160 -26.20 45.39 -28.67
C SER A 160 -26.27 43.89 -28.97
N ALA A 161 -26.89 43.12 -28.07
CA ALA A 161 -27.12 41.68 -28.25
C ALA A 161 -27.89 41.35 -29.55
N GLU A 162 -28.85 42.21 -29.92
CA GLU A 162 -29.61 42.09 -31.16
C GLU A 162 -28.72 42.29 -32.40
N LYS A 163 -27.77 43.24 -32.33
CA LYS A 163 -26.84 43.49 -33.45
C LYS A 163 -25.83 42.36 -33.62
N LEU A 164 -25.48 41.66 -32.54
CA LEU A 164 -24.67 40.45 -32.60
C LEU A 164 -25.41 39.31 -33.32
N ALA A 165 -26.71 39.12 -33.05
CA ALA A 165 -27.50 38.12 -33.77
C ALA A 165 -27.65 38.47 -35.26
N GLU A 166 -27.94 39.74 -35.59
CA GLU A 166 -28.02 40.21 -36.98
C GLU A 166 -26.70 39.98 -37.75
N THR A 167 -25.55 40.14 -37.08
CA THR A 167 -24.24 39.89 -37.70
C THR A 167 -24.04 38.41 -38.04
N ILE A 168 -24.65 37.49 -37.28
CA ILE A 168 -24.63 36.04 -37.59
C ILE A 168 -25.61 35.72 -38.73
N GLU A 169 -26.76 36.39 -38.76
CA GLU A 169 -27.73 36.29 -39.86
C GLU A 169 -27.16 36.80 -41.19
N ASP A 170 -26.38 37.88 -41.17
CA ASP A 170 -25.70 38.44 -42.34
C ASP A 170 -24.66 37.47 -42.95
N VAL A 171 -24.11 36.55 -42.15
CA VAL A 171 -23.21 35.48 -42.60
C VAL A 171 -23.99 34.31 -43.22
N GLY A 172 -25.31 34.28 -43.04
CA GLY A 172 -26.23 33.30 -43.62
C GLY A 172 -26.67 32.18 -42.69
N PHE A 173 -26.60 32.39 -41.36
CA PHE A 173 -27.03 31.43 -40.33
C PHE A 173 -28.14 32.01 -39.47
N ASP A 174 -29.15 31.21 -39.12
CA ASP A 174 -30.25 31.67 -38.26
C ASP A 174 -29.72 31.99 -36.85
N ALA A 175 -30.03 33.15 -36.28
CA ALA A 175 -29.49 33.56 -34.98
C ALA A 175 -30.56 34.07 -34.02
N GLU A 176 -30.67 33.46 -32.84
CA GLU A 176 -31.62 33.88 -31.80
C GLU A 176 -30.89 34.14 -30.47
N VAL A 177 -31.06 35.34 -29.90
CA VAL A 177 -30.46 35.68 -28.59
C VAL A 177 -31.16 34.89 -27.49
N LEU A 178 -30.42 34.02 -26.80
CA LEU A 178 -30.96 33.19 -25.72
C LEU A 178 -30.89 33.91 -24.36
N ASP A 179 -29.75 34.52 -24.05
CA ASP A 179 -29.53 35.19 -22.77
C ASP A 179 -28.42 36.24 -22.88
N THR A 180 -28.57 37.36 -22.17
CA THR A 180 -27.54 38.41 -22.04
C THR A 180 -27.34 38.70 -20.56
N VAL A 181 -26.21 38.25 -20.03
CA VAL A 181 -25.85 38.41 -18.62
C VAL A 181 -24.84 39.54 -18.49
N ALA A 182 -25.26 40.66 -17.90
CA ALA A 182 -24.34 41.75 -17.55
C ALA A 182 -23.47 41.34 -16.35
N ALA A 183 -22.14 41.45 -16.47
CA ALA A 183 -21.25 41.21 -15.35
C ALA A 183 -21.38 42.34 -14.32
N THR A 184 -22.29 42.18 -13.35
CA THR A 184 -22.30 43.00 -12.13
C THR A 184 -21.62 42.21 -11.00
N PRO A 185 -20.82 42.85 -10.12
CA PRO A 185 -20.21 42.19 -8.98
C PRO A 185 -21.32 41.75 -8.01
N ALA A 186 -21.70 40.48 -8.11
CA ALA A 186 -22.90 39.96 -7.50
C ALA A 186 -22.71 39.65 -6.01
N THR A 187 -23.13 40.59 -5.17
CA THR A 187 -23.78 40.24 -3.89
C THR A 187 -25.25 39.89 -4.16
N LYS A 188 -25.65 38.62 -4.01
CA LYS A 188 -26.87 38.17 -3.30
C LYS A 188 -27.22 36.70 -3.55
N LYS A 189 -27.45 36.02 -2.41
CA LYS A 189 -28.53 35.07 -2.11
C LYS A 189 -29.31 34.50 -3.31
N SER A 190 -29.01 33.26 -3.67
CA SER A 190 -29.96 32.33 -4.29
C SER A 190 -29.86 30.96 -3.60
N LYS A 191 -31.01 30.37 -3.31
CA LYS A 191 -31.16 29.01 -2.77
C LYS A 191 -30.72 28.01 -3.85
N LYS A 192 -29.45 27.62 -3.83
CA LYS A 192 -28.91 26.42 -4.47
C LYS A 192 -28.29 25.56 -3.37
N SER A 193 -28.34 24.23 -3.53
CA SER A 193 -27.72 23.29 -2.60
C SER A 193 -26.28 23.72 -2.32
N LYS A 194 -25.92 23.85 -1.04
CA LYS A 194 -24.56 24.20 -0.61
C LYS A 194 -23.61 23.09 -1.06
N GLN A 195 -22.93 23.26 -2.19
CA GLN A 195 -21.63 22.62 -2.36
C GLN A 195 -20.66 23.40 -1.49
N HIS A 196 -20.23 22.75 -0.41
CA HIS A 196 -19.22 23.30 0.50
C HIS A 196 -17.87 23.29 -0.23
N LYS A 197 -17.19 24.44 -0.26
CA LYS A 197 -15.80 24.51 -0.71
C LYS A 197 -14.96 23.84 0.38
N THR A 198 -14.33 22.71 0.08
CA THR A 198 -13.49 21.97 1.02
C THR A 198 -12.03 22.15 0.65
N LEU A 199 -11.20 22.41 1.65
CA LEU A 199 -9.77 22.63 1.51
C LEU A 199 -9.03 21.61 2.37
N THR A 200 -8.00 20.99 1.80
CA THR A 200 -7.17 19.98 2.47
C THR A 200 -5.86 20.63 2.91
N THR A 201 -5.71 20.92 4.20
CA THR A 201 -4.49 21.51 4.78
C THR A 201 -3.66 20.44 5.47
N THR A 202 -2.38 20.36 5.11
CA THR A 202 -1.38 19.53 5.77
C THR A 202 -0.50 20.41 6.67
N VAL A 203 -0.43 20.06 7.94
CA VAL A 203 0.32 20.77 8.97
C VAL A 203 1.39 19.85 9.54
N ALA A 204 2.65 20.29 9.56
CA ALA A 204 3.73 19.64 10.30
C ALA A 204 3.59 19.99 11.78
N ILE A 205 3.73 19.01 12.66
CA ILE A 205 3.56 19.17 14.10
C ILE A 205 4.80 18.63 14.79
N GLU A 206 5.57 19.51 15.44
CA GLU A 206 6.76 19.13 16.17
C GLU A 206 6.43 18.66 17.60
N GLY A 207 7.26 17.76 18.12
CA GLY A 207 7.15 17.30 19.50
C GLY A 207 6.15 16.16 19.76
N MET A 208 5.46 15.65 18.73
CA MET A 208 4.66 14.44 18.87
C MET A 208 5.52 13.19 19.06
N THR A 209 5.38 12.49 20.18
CA THR A 209 6.21 11.32 20.51
C THR A 209 5.41 10.05 20.81
N CYS A 210 4.11 10.17 21.09
CA CYS A 210 3.27 9.02 21.41
C CYS A 210 1.79 9.19 21.03
N GLY A 211 1.02 8.11 21.17
CA GLY A 211 -0.43 8.08 20.90
C GLY A 211 -1.25 9.08 21.75
N ALA A 212 -0.77 9.42 22.95
CA ALA A 212 -1.40 10.43 23.79
C ALA A 212 -1.25 11.84 23.20
N CYS A 213 -0.07 12.20 22.65
CA CYS A 213 0.15 13.47 21.95
C CYS A 213 -0.84 13.64 20.79
N THR A 214 -0.95 12.62 19.95
CA THR A 214 -1.91 12.66 18.83
C THR A 214 -3.35 12.73 19.29
N SER A 215 -3.71 12.09 20.41
CA SER A 215 -5.07 12.14 20.95
C SER A 215 -5.40 13.52 21.53
N ALA A 216 -4.41 14.21 22.11
CA ALA A 216 -4.55 15.57 22.60
C ALA A 216 -4.79 16.57 21.45
N VAL A 217 -4.10 16.39 20.33
CA VAL A 217 -4.31 17.17 19.11
C VAL A 217 -5.65 16.79 18.44
N GLU A 218 -6.00 15.51 18.30
CA GLU A 218 -7.31 15.06 17.77
C GLU A 218 -8.48 15.62 18.59
N ALA A 219 -8.37 15.64 19.91
CA ALA A 219 -9.35 16.26 20.81
C ALA A 219 -9.42 17.79 20.63
N GLY A 220 -8.46 18.40 19.94
CA GLY A 220 -8.46 19.81 19.52
C GLY A 220 -9.55 20.09 18.51
N PHE A 221 -9.76 19.17 17.58
CA PHE A 221 -10.58 19.37 16.39
C PHE A 221 -11.94 18.66 16.44
N LYS A 222 -12.23 17.93 17.51
CA LYS A 222 -13.45 17.12 17.63
C LYS A 222 -14.75 17.94 17.73
N ASP A 223 -14.66 19.13 18.30
CA ASP A 223 -15.79 20.05 18.52
C ASP A 223 -15.66 21.37 17.72
N VAL A 224 -14.74 21.41 16.75
CA VAL A 224 -14.46 22.61 15.94
C VAL A 224 -15.35 22.61 14.71
N ASP A 225 -16.20 23.64 14.58
CA ASP A 225 -17.09 23.79 13.43
C ASP A 225 -16.28 24.11 12.16
N GLY A 226 -16.54 23.37 11.08
CA GLY A 226 -15.81 23.49 9.82
C GLY A 226 -14.79 22.39 9.53
N VAL A 227 -14.53 21.46 10.46
CA VAL A 227 -13.69 20.27 10.20
C VAL A 227 -14.56 19.11 9.68
N TYR A 228 -14.28 18.61 8.48
CA TYR A 228 -14.95 17.43 7.92
C TYR A 228 -14.16 16.15 8.20
N GLN A 229 -12.84 16.22 8.10
CA GLN A 229 -11.95 15.08 8.33
C GLN A 229 -10.66 15.56 8.98
N PHE A 230 -10.21 14.86 10.02
CA PHE A 230 -8.96 15.12 10.71
C PHE A 230 -8.18 13.82 10.82
N ASN A 231 -7.01 13.76 10.20
CA ASN A 231 -6.11 12.61 10.26
C ASN A 231 -4.74 13.06 10.74
N ILE A 232 -4.20 12.38 11.76
CA ILE A 232 -2.87 12.69 12.28
C ILE A 232 -1.95 11.48 12.19
N SER A 233 -0.79 11.68 11.60
CA SER A 233 0.25 10.66 11.47
C SER A 233 1.39 10.97 12.44
N LEU A 234 1.50 10.13 13.48
CA LEU A 234 2.63 10.15 14.41
C LEU A 234 3.95 9.88 13.68
N LEU A 235 3.92 9.04 12.64
CA LEU A 235 5.12 8.62 11.92
C LEU A 235 5.66 9.75 11.03
N ALA A 236 4.75 10.51 10.41
CA ALA A 236 5.12 11.62 9.54
C ALA A 236 5.29 12.95 10.29
N ASN A 237 4.98 13.00 11.59
CA ASN A 237 4.85 14.25 12.37
C ASN A 237 3.96 15.28 11.66
N ARG A 238 2.83 14.84 11.09
CA ARG A 238 1.93 15.68 10.28
C ARG A 238 0.48 15.40 10.60
N ALA A 239 -0.36 16.42 10.52
CA ALA A 239 -1.81 16.33 10.48
C ALA A 239 -2.32 16.76 9.10
N VAL A 240 -3.34 16.07 8.60
CA VAL A 240 -4.06 16.39 7.38
C VAL A 240 -5.50 16.67 7.76
N LEU A 241 -5.97 17.87 7.44
CA LEU A 241 -7.30 18.36 7.77
C LEU A 241 -8.05 18.67 6.48
N VAL A 242 -9.25 18.12 6.33
CA VAL A 242 -10.22 18.58 5.33
C VAL A 242 -11.20 19.49 6.03
N HIS A 243 -11.20 20.77 5.68
CA HIS A 243 -11.99 21.79 6.36
C HIS A 243 -12.68 22.74 5.38
N ASP A 244 -13.64 23.51 5.89
CA ASP A 244 -14.25 24.63 5.18
C ASP A 244 -13.42 25.90 5.47
N PRO A 245 -12.70 26.47 4.48
CA PRO A 245 -11.82 27.62 4.69
C PRO A 245 -12.60 28.88 5.10
N SER A 246 -13.92 28.91 4.91
CA SER A 246 -14.77 30.00 5.37
C SER A 246 -15.07 29.96 6.88
N LYS A 247 -14.93 28.80 7.51
CA LYS A 247 -15.19 28.59 8.94
C LYS A 247 -13.91 28.40 9.75
N LEU A 248 -12.91 27.75 9.16
CA LEU A 248 -11.66 27.41 9.83
C LEU A 248 -10.49 27.77 8.90
N THR A 249 -9.69 28.74 9.31
CA THR A 249 -8.53 29.18 8.52
C THR A 249 -7.26 28.39 8.87
N ASP A 250 -6.30 28.31 7.94
CA ASP A 250 -5.02 27.62 8.15
C ASP A 250 -4.27 28.11 9.40
N ALA A 251 -4.33 29.41 9.70
CA ALA A 251 -3.73 30.00 10.89
C ALA A 251 -4.44 29.55 12.18
N GLN A 252 -5.77 29.48 12.18
CA GLN A 252 -6.54 28.98 13.33
C GLN A 252 -6.26 27.49 13.59
N ILE A 253 -5.98 26.72 12.54
CA ILE A 253 -5.60 25.30 12.69
C ILE A 253 -4.26 25.20 13.42
N VAL A 254 -3.28 26.02 13.05
CA VAL A 254 -1.99 26.08 13.75
C VAL A 254 -2.19 26.52 15.20
N GLU A 255 -2.96 27.57 15.45
CA GLU A 255 -3.27 28.07 16.80
C GLU A 255 -3.94 27.01 17.67
N ILE A 256 -4.90 26.24 17.15
CA ILE A 256 -5.53 25.12 17.88
C ILE A 256 -4.52 24.03 18.25
N ILE A 257 -3.51 23.79 17.40
CA ILE A 257 -2.47 22.79 17.68
C ILE A 257 -1.47 23.34 18.72
N GLU A 258 -1.09 24.61 18.60
CA GLU A 258 -0.20 25.33 19.53
C GLU A 258 -0.84 25.49 20.92
N ASP A 259 -2.14 25.72 21.00
CA ASP A 259 -2.92 25.77 22.25
C ASP A 259 -2.93 24.42 22.99
N ARG A 260 -2.74 23.31 22.25
CA ARG A 260 -2.51 21.98 22.83
C ARG A 260 -1.04 21.72 23.17
N GLY A 261 -0.20 22.74 22.97
CA GLY A 261 1.21 22.81 23.32
C GLY A 261 2.13 22.24 22.26
N PHE A 262 1.68 22.00 21.03
CA PHE A 262 2.52 21.47 19.97
C PHE A 262 2.86 22.55 18.95
N ASP A 263 4.14 22.74 18.65
CA ASP A 263 4.56 23.67 17.61
C ASP A 263 4.08 23.15 16.25
N ALA A 264 3.46 24.01 15.43
CA ALA A 264 2.83 23.61 14.18
C ALA A 264 3.16 24.56 13.02
N GLU A 265 3.42 24.01 11.85
CA GLU A 265 3.72 24.76 10.63
C GLU A 265 2.90 24.23 9.46
N VAL A 266 2.27 25.11 8.68
CA VAL A 266 1.50 24.71 7.49
C VAL A 266 2.48 24.29 6.40
N VAL A 267 2.39 23.04 5.95
CA VAL A 267 3.23 22.49 4.88
C VAL A 267 2.62 22.73 3.51
N SER A 268 1.30 22.53 3.40
CA SER A 268 0.56 22.74 2.16
C SER A 268 -0.94 22.88 2.41
N SER A 269 -1.61 23.69 1.59
CA SER A 269 -3.07 23.81 1.55
C SER A 269 -3.53 23.63 0.10
N VAL A 270 -4.36 22.62 -0.16
CA VAL A 270 -4.80 22.25 -1.52
C VAL A 270 -6.33 22.19 -1.56
N ASP A 271 -6.95 22.86 -2.54
CA ASP A 271 -8.41 22.84 -2.73
C ASP A 271 -8.88 21.43 -3.16
N SER A 272 -9.81 20.82 -2.42
CA SER A 272 -10.23 19.43 -2.68
C SER A 272 -11.09 19.28 -3.95
N SER A 273 -11.55 20.38 -4.57
CA SER A 273 -12.21 20.35 -5.89
C SER A 273 -11.29 19.90 -7.03
N ILE A 274 -9.98 19.79 -6.77
CA ILE A 274 -8.98 19.29 -7.73
C ILE A 274 -8.77 17.77 -7.57
N GLN A 275 -9.27 17.14 -6.51
CA GLN A 275 -9.06 15.71 -6.23
C GLN A 275 -10.15 14.78 -6.77
N GLN A 276 -11.27 15.30 -7.30
CA GLN A 276 -12.38 14.46 -7.81
C GLN A 276 -12.46 14.36 -9.33
N SER A 277 -11.58 15.01 -10.09
CA SER A 277 -11.43 14.73 -11.52
C SER A 277 -10.28 13.73 -11.70
N SER A 278 -10.60 12.54 -12.22
CA SER A 278 -9.73 11.57 -12.92
C SER A 278 -8.22 11.68 -12.66
N SER A 279 -7.61 10.56 -12.26
CA SER A 279 -6.19 10.28 -12.03
C SER A 279 -5.16 10.80 -13.06
N SER A 280 -5.58 11.48 -14.14
CA SER A 280 -4.75 12.08 -15.18
C SER A 280 -4.12 13.43 -14.80
N ASN A 281 -4.77 14.35 -14.06
CA ASN A 281 -4.26 15.73 -13.92
C ASN A 281 -3.56 16.07 -12.58
N ALA A 282 -3.01 15.06 -11.88
CA ALA A 282 -2.27 15.29 -10.65
C ALA A 282 -0.96 16.07 -10.93
N PRO A 283 -0.60 17.09 -10.11
CA PRO A 283 0.66 17.81 -10.26
C PRO A 283 1.84 16.89 -9.96
N VAL A 284 2.86 16.92 -10.81
CA VAL A 284 4.11 16.16 -10.65
C VAL A 284 5.11 17.01 -9.87
N GLN A 285 5.65 16.47 -8.77
CA GLN A 285 6.77 17.09 -8.07
C GLN A 285 8.10 16.50 -8.53
N LEU A 286 9.03 17.36 -8.94
CA LEU A 286 10.42 17.01 -9.26
C LEU A 286 11.36 17.65 -8.26
N LYS A 287 12.37 16.92 -7.81
CA LYS A 287 13.50 17.46 -7.06
C LYS A 287 14.63 17.75 -8.02
N ILE A 288 15.04 19.00 -8.10
CA ILE A 288 16.01 19.51 -9.08
C ILE A 288 17.33 19.75 -8.37
N TYR A 289 18.41 19.18 -8.92
CA TYR A 289 19.76 19.31 -8.42
C TYR A 289 20.61 20.14 -9.37
N GLY A 290 21.54 20.90 -8.80
CA GLY A 290 22.44 21.76 -9.57
C GLY A 290 21.91 23.18 -9.82
N LEU A 291 20.80 23.59 -9.20
CA LEU A 291 20.31 24.98 -9.25
C LEU A 291 21.25 25.92 -8.46
N PRO A 292 21.94 26.89 -9.11
CA PRO A 292 22.94 27.72 -8.45
C PRO A 292 22.35 28.92 -7.69
N ASN A 293 21.24 29.49 -8.16
CA ASN A 293 20.61 30.68 -7.60
C ASN A 293 19.10 30.72 -7.86
N SER A 294 18.39 31.67 -7.24
CA SER A 294 16.97 31.89 -7.45
C SER A 294 16.62 32.37 -8.87
N GLY A 295 17.55 33.05 -9.56
CA GLY A 295 17.38 33.48 -10.96
C GLY A 295 17.30 32.29 -11.92
N ALA A 296 18.18 31.30 -11.78
CA ALA A 296 18.16 30.06 -12.54
C ALA A 296 16.87 29.26 -12.29
N ALA A 297 16.31 29.31 -11.08
CA ALA A 297 15.01 28.70 -10.79
C ALA A 297 13.88 29.37 -11.58
N GLN A 298 13.88 30.70 -11.70
CA GLN A 298 12.90 31.45 -12.52
C GLN A 298 13.08 31.20 -14.02
N GLU A 299 14.32 31.09 -14.49
CA GLU A 299 14.61 30.76 -15.88
C GLU A 299 14.11 29.36 -16.24
N LEU A 300 14.39 28.37 -15.37
CA LEU A 300 13.89 27.01 -15.53
C LEU A 300 12.36 26.95 -15.45
N GLU A 301 11.74 27.73 -14.56
CA GLU A 301 10.28 27.86 -14.50
C GLU A 301 9.70 28.41 -15.81
N GLY A 302 10.33 29.45 -16.38
CA GLY A 302 9.95 30.00 -17.67
C GLY A 302 10.11 29.01 -18.82
N LEU A 303 11.17 28.19 -18.80
CA LEU A 303 11.43 27.16 -19.79
C LEU A 303 10.39 26.03 -19.72
N LEU A 304 10.04 25.58 -18.51
CA LEU A 304 9.00 24.58 -18.28
C LEU A 304 7.61 25.07 -18.72
N LYS A 305 7.25 26.34 -18.44
CA LYS A 305 5.98 26.94 -18.87
C LYS A 305 5.86 27.08 -20.40
N LYS A 306 6.98 27.26 -21.11
CA LYS A 306 6.99 27.36 -22.58
C LYS A 306 6.71 26.03 -23.27
N ARG A 307 6.84 24.89 -22.58
CA ARG A 307 6.65 23.58 -23.18
C ARG A 307 5.17 23.27 -23.36
N SER A 308 4.78 22.81 -24.56
CA SER A 308 3.41 22.43 -24.86
C SER A 308 2.94 21.28 -23.97
N GLY A 309 1.77 21.43 -23.35
CA GLY A 309 1.19 20.46 -22.42
C GLY A 309 1.48 20.71 -20.94
N VAL A 310 2.28 21.73 -20.59
CA VAL A 310 2.46 22.19 -19.20
C VAL A 310 1.51 23.37 -18.92
N THR A 311 0.57 23.19 -17.99
CA THR A 311 -0.41 24.23 -17.61
C THR A 311 0.19 25.22 -16.62
N SER A 312 0.96 24.72 -15.66
CA SER A 312 1.65 25.55 -14.68
C SER A 312 2.94 24.85 -14.22
N ALA A 313 3.97 25.63 -13.95
CA ALA A 313 5.21 25.15 -13.34
C ALA A 313 5.64 26.18 -12.30
N THR A 314 6.01 25.72 -11.10
CA THR A 314 6.55 26.56 -10.02
C THR A 314 7.81 25.91 -9.49
N VAL A 315 8.93 26.63 -9.46
CA VAL A 315 10.21 26.10 -8.97
C VAL A 315 10.62 26.84 -7.70
N ASN A 316 10.67 26.12 -6.57
CA ASN A 316 11.10 26.66 -5.30
C ASN A 316 12.59 26.35 -5.06
N PHE A 317 13.42 27.39 -5.06
CA PHE A 317 14.87 27.28 -4.85
C PHE A 317 15.23 26.74 -3.45
N ASN A 318 14.54 27.19 -2.39
CA ASN A 318 14.87 26.83 -1.00
C ASN A 318 14.70 25.33 -0.73
N THR A 319 13.70 24.71 -1.36
CA THR A 319 13.43 23.28 -1.24
C THR A 319 14.00 22.47 -2.40
N SER A 320 14.55 23.14 -3.42
CA SER A 320 14.99 22.58 -4.70
C SER A 320 13.93 21.67 -5.33
N ARG A 321 12.65 22.09 -5.24
CA ARG A 321 11.49 21.34 -5.75
C ARG A 321 10.78 22.14 -6.82
N ALA A 322 10.43 21.48 -7.92
CA ALA A 322 9.52 21.97 -8.94
C ALA A 322 8.18 21.25 -8.84
N THR A 323 7.09 22.01 -8.80
CA THR A 323 5.72 21.48 -8.91
C THR A 323 5.19 21.83 -10.28
N ILE A 324 4.86 20.82 -11.08
CA ILE A 324 4.50 20.97 -12.49
C ILE A 324 3.13 20.34 -12.72
N GLN A 325 2.18 21.13 -13.19
CA GLN A 325 0.88 20.66 -13.64
C GLN A 325 0.94 20.47 -15.15
N ARG A 326 0.64 19.24 -15.59
CA ARG A 326 0.73 18.84 -16.99
C ARG A 326 -0.53 18.12 -17.44
N GLU A 327 -0.74 18.11 -18.75
CA GLU A 327 -1.72 17.26 -19.40
C GLU A 327 -1.00 16.01 -19.95
N PRO A 328 -1.22 14.80 -19.36
CA PRO A 328 -0.43 13.60 -19.70
C PRO A 328 -0.56 13.13 -21.14
N GLN A 329 -1.64 13.53 -21.84
CA GLN A 329 -1.89 13.17 -23.24
C GLN A 329 -0.96 13.91 -24.21
N ILE A 330 -0.41 15.07 -23.79
CA ILE A 330 0.41 15.94 -24.64
C ILE A 330 1.90 15.81 -24.30
N VAL A 331 2.24 15.75 -23.00
CA VAL A 331 3.62 15.70 -22.55
C VAL A 331 3.82 14.68 -21.42
N GLY A 332 4.77 13.77 -21.62
CA GLY A 332 5.24 12.78 -20.66
C GLY A 332 6.07 13.36 -19.50
N ILE A 333 6.27 12.58 -18.43
CA ILE A 333 7.21 12.92 -17.35
C ILE A 333 8.64 12.87 -17.89
N ARG A 334 8.94 11.87 -18.74
CA ARG A 334 10.26 11.69 -19.36
C ARG A 334 10.67 12.93 -20.14
N ALA A 335 9.75 13.43 -20.97
CA ALA A 335 9.92 14.66 -21.71
C ALA A 335 10.34 15.80 -20.79
N ILE A 336 9.59 16.05 -19.72
CA ILE A 336 9.87 17.14 -18.78
C ILE A 336 11.27 17.00 -18.16
N VAL A 337 11.63 15.79 -17.71
CA VAL A 337 12.97 15.52 -17.16
C VAL A 337 14.07 15.78 -18.18
N GLU A 338 13.90 15.36 -19.43
CA GLU A 338 14.85 15.65 -20.51
C GLU A 338 15.00 17.14 -20.78
N THR A 339 13.94 17.94 -20.60
CA THR A 339 14.07 19.41 -20.70
C THR A 339 14.89 19.99 -19.55
N VAL A 340 14.71 19.46 -18.34
CA VAL A 340 15.51 19.91 -17.19
C VAL A 340 16.98 19.50 -17.37
N GLU A 341 17.23 18.29 -17.87
CA GLU A 341 18.58 17.78 -18.20
C GLU A 341 19.23 18.56 -19.36
N ALA A 342 18.47 18.91 -20.39
CA ALA A 342 18.94 19.74 -21.50
C ALA A 342 19.29 21.18 -21.06
N ALA A 343 18.66 21.67 -19.98
CA ALA A 343 19.01 22.94 -19.35
C ALA A 343 20.26 22.84 -18.43
N GLY A 344 20.85 21.63 -18.29
CA GLY A 344 22.05 21.40 -17.48
C GLY A 344 21.78 21.04 -16.02
N TYR A 345 20.51 20.74 -15.64
CA TYR A 345 20.14 20.38 -14.28
C TYR A 345 19.67 18.93 -14.18
N ASN A 346 19.89 18.27 -13.05
CA ASN A 346 19.39 16.91 -12.83
C ASN A 346 18.03 16.94 -12.15
N ALA A 347 17.05 16.22 -12.68
CA ALA A 347 15.72 16.08 -12.07
C ALA A 347 15.47 14.63 -11.61
N LEU A 348 15.01 14.47 -10.37
CA LEU A 348 14.48 13.22 -9.86
C LEU A 348 12.99 13.40 -9.53
N VAL A 349 12.16 12.40 -9.77
CA VAL A 349 10.74 12.47 -9.41
C VAL A 349 10.62 12.40 -7.88
N ALA A 350 10.04 13.43 -7.27
CA ALA A 350 9.92 13.55 -5.81
C ALA A 350 8.68 12.83 -5.25
N ASP A 351 7.72 12.49 -6.11
CA ASP A 351 6.46 11.83 -5.74
C ASP A 351 6.57 10.32 -5.53
N SER A 352 7.76 9.72 -5.59
CA SER A 352 7.91 8.32 -5.19
C SER A 352 7.88 8.21 -3.65
N GLU A 353 6.71 7.82 -3.13
CA GLU A 353 6.55 7.28 -1.78
C GLU A 353 7.60 6.18 -1.47
N ASP A 354 8.17 5.56 -2.52
CA ASP A 354 9.26 4.59 -2.44
C ASP A 354 10.56 5.15 -1.84
N ASN A 355 10.95 6.37 -2.17
CA ASN A 355 12.12 7.03 -1.56
C ASN A 355 11.85 7.37 -0.09
N ASN A 356 10.62 7.80 0.24
CA ASN A 356 10.22 8.05 1.62
C ASN A 356 10.17 6.76 2.44
N ALA A 357 9.69 5.64 1.87
CA ALA A 357 9.62 4.35 2.55
C ALA A 357 11.01 3.71 2.75
N GLN A 358 11.94 3.88 1.80
CA GLN A 358 13.34 3.48 1.99
C GLN A 358 14.03 4.35 3.05
N LEU A 359 13.83 5.68 3.02
CA LEU A 359 14.33 6.59 4.05
C LEU A 359 13.69 6.29 5.42
N GLU A 360 12.42 5.91 5.47
CA GLU A 360 11.72 5.52 6.70
C GLU A 360 12.25 4.19 7.25
N SER A 361 12.51 3.20 6.39
CA SER A 361 13.18 1.94 6.77
C SER A 361 14.58 2.21 7.32
N LEU A 362 15.35 3.09 6.68
CA LEU A 362 16.68 3.50 7.14
C LEU A 362 16.61 4.27 8.47
N ALA A 363 15.65 5.18 8.64
CA ALA A 363 15.42 5.91 9.89
C ALA A 363 15.06 4.94 11.04
N LYS A 364 14.19 3.95 10.79
CA LYS A 364 13.86 2.89 11.76
C LYS A 364 15.08 2.04 12.13
N THR A 365 15.93 1.68 11.17
CA THR A 365 17.17 0.95 11.49
C THR A 365 18.17 1.79 12.28
N LYS A 366 18.25 3.10 12.04
CA LYS A 366 19.05 4.03 12.84
C LYS A 366 18.52 4.09 14.28
N GLU A 367 17.21 4.21 14.46
CA GLU A 367 16.59 4.24 15.78
C GLU A 367 16.86 2.94 16.58
N ILE A 368 16.74 1.78 15.94
CA ILE A 368 17.08 0.48 16.56
C ILE A 368 18.54 0.42 16.99
N LYS A 369 19.46 0.94 16.16
CA LYS A 369 20.90 1.03 16.50
C LYS A 369 21.14 1.97 17.67
N GLU A 370 20.44 3.11 17.74
CA GLU A 370 20.54 4.05 18.85
C GLU A 370 20.08 3.42 20.17
N TRP A 371 18.92 2.76 20.19
CA TRP A 371 18.45 2.05 21.38
C TRP A 371 19.37 0.90 21.78
N ARG A 372 19.94 0.17 20.80
CA ARG A 372 20.96 -0.84 21.07
C ARG A 372 22.21 -0.23 21.73
N ARG A 373 22.69 0.90 21.22
CA ARG A 373 23.82 1.63 21.82
C ARG A 373 23.48 2.13 23.22
N ALA A 374 22.27 2.63 23.46
CA ALA A 374 21.82 3.07 24.78
C ALA A 374 21.75 1.90 25.79
N VAL A 375 21.27 0.72 25.37
CA VAL A 375 21.26 -0.49 26.21
C VAL A 375 22.67 -0.92 26.56
N ILE A 376 23.57 -0.99 25.56
CA ILE A 376 24.96 -1.37 25.79
C ILE A 376 25.63 -0.33 26.72
N PHE A 377 25.52 0.95 26.40
CA PHE A 377 26.12 2.02 27.20
C PHE A 377 25.59 2.03 28.64
N SER A 378 24.26 1.95 28.86
CA SER A 378 23.72 1.86 30.22
C SER A 378 24.16 0.59 30.95
N ALA A 379 24.22 -0.56 30.28
CA ALA A 379 24.65 -1.81 30.89
C ALA A 379 26.12 -1.77 31.36
N TRP A 380 27.01 -1.09 30.62
CA TRP A 380 28.40 -0.89 31.02
C TRP A 380 28.55 -0.17 32.36
N PHE A 381 27.62 0.72 32.73
CA PHE A 381 27.63 1.42 34.01
C PHE A 381 26.74 0.75 35.06
N ALA A 382 25.58 0.20 34.67
CA ALA A 382 24.62 -0.42 35.57
C ALA A 382 25.12 -1.76 36.15
N VAL A 383 25.81 -2.59 35.35
CA VAL A 383 26.35 -3.88 35.83
C VAL A 383 27.40 -3.67 36.93
N PRO A 384 28.40 -2.78 36.78
CA PRO A 384 29.30 -2.45 37.89
C PRO A 384 28.58 -1.93 39.14
N VAL A 385 27.60 -1.02 38.99
CA VAL A 385 26.81 -0.51 40.14
C VAL A 385 26.05 -1.64 40.83
N PHE A 386 25.47 -2.57 40.09
CA PHE A 386 24.80 -3.75 40.64
C PHE A 386 25.78 -4.68 41.37
N LEU A 387 26.97 -4.89 40.80
CA LEU A 387 28.00 -5.72 41.41
C LEU A 387 28.52 -5.11 42.72
N THR A 388 28.74 -3.79 42.76
CA THR A 388 29.26 -3.08 43.95
C THR A 388 28.22 -2.92 45.05
N SER A 389 26.97 -2.65 44.71
CA SER A 389 25.88 -2.42 45.67
C SER A 389 25.30 -3.70 46.26
N MET A 390 25.21 -4.80 45.47
CA MET A 390 24.50 -6.02 45.88
C MET A 390 25.35 -7.28 45.87
N PHE A 391 26.08 -7.56 44.78
CA PHE A 391 26.75 -8.85 44.60
C PHE A 391 27.97 -9.04 45.51
N ILE A 392 28.85 -8.03 45.56
CA ILE A 392 30.08 -8.08 46.37
C ILE A 392 29.77 -8.20 47.87
N PRO A 393 28.83 -7.44 48.45
CA PRO A 393 28.44 -7.60 49.86
C PRO A 393 27.85 -8.97 50.21
N MET A 394 27.18 -9.64 49.26
CA MET A 394 26.49 -10.91 49.50
C MET A 394 27.38 -12.15 49.31
N PHE A 395 28.26 -12.16 48.29
CA PHE A 395 29.05 -13.35 47.92
C PHE A 395 30.52 -13.30 48.34
N MET A 396 31.13 -12.11 48.48
CA MET A 396 32.55 -11.97 48.84
C MET A 396 32.81 -10.92 49.94
N PRO A 397 32.21 -11.07 51.14
CA PRO A 397 32.41 -10.13 52.24
C PRO A 397 33.85 -10.11 52.80
N ARG A 398 34.70 -11.09 52.45
CA ARG A 398 36.05 -11.28 53.03
C ARG A 398 37.22 -10.87 52.12
N PHE A 399 37.03 -10.76 50.80
CA PHE A 399 38.13 -10.62 49.83
C PHE A 399 38.17 -9.27 49.08
N LEU A 400 37.06 -8.54 48.95
CA LEU A 400 37.01 -7.22 48.28
C LEU A 400 36.14 -6.21 49.07
N ASN A 401 36.59 -5.75 50.24
CA ASN A 401 35.89 -4.69 51.00
C ASN A 401 36.26 -3.26 50.56
N PHE A 402 36.35 -3.01 49.25
CA PHE A 402 36.53 -1.64 48.72
C PHE A 402 35.39 -0.70 49.13
N GLY A 403 34.18 -1.24 49.34
CA GLY A 403 33.00 -0.48 49.78
C GLY A 403 32.98 -0.08 51.25
N ALA A 404 33.90 -0.58 52.09
CA ALA A 404 33.99 -0.24 53.52
C ALA A 404 35.03 0.85 53.82
N ILE A 405 35.79 1.28 52.82
CA ILE A 405 36.82 2.32 52.95
C ILE A 405 36.13 3.68 53.16
N ARG A 406 36.38 4.30 54.33
CA ARG A 406 35.84 5.61 54.70
C ARG A 406 36.75 6.71 54.15
N LEU A 407 36.22 7.58 53.29
CA LEU A 407 36.92 8.79 52.82
C LEU A 407 36.79 9.93 53.83
N ILE A 408 35.59 10.11 54.37
CA ILE A 408 35.17 11.12 55.34
C ILE A 408 34.24 10.41 56.35
N PRO A 409 34.13 10.84 57.63
CA PRO A 409 33.10 10.33 58.53
C PRO A 409 31.71 10.37 57.86
N GLY A 410 31.10 9.19 57.65
CA GLY A 410 29.78 9.04 57.01
C GLY A 410 29.79 8.86 55.48
N LEU A 411 30.94 9.00 54.81
CA LEU A 411 31.08 8.85 53.35
C LEU A 411 31.96 7.65 52.98
N PHE A 412 31.37 6.68 52.28
CA PHE A 412 32.04 5.43 51.89
C PHE A 412 32.42 5.47 50.40
N LEU A 413 33.61 4.97 50.07
CA LEU A 413 34.13 4.94 48.70
C LEU A 413 33.18 4.21 47.73
N GLY A 414 32.53 3.13 48.19
CA GLY A 414 31.57 2.38 47.38
C GLY A 414 30.35 3.20 46.97
N ASP A 415 29.82 4.06 47.84
CA ASP A 415 28.64 4.89 47.55
C ASP A 415 28.99 6.05 46.61
N VAL A 416 30.18 6.65 46.76
CA VAL A 416 30.69 7.68 45.84
C VAL A 416 30.93 7.10 44.44
N LEU A 417 31.49 5.90 44.35
CA LEU A 417 31.68 5.22 43.07
C LEU A 417 30.32 4.88 42.40
N CYS A 418 29.33 4.45 43.17
CA CYS A 418 27.97 4.26 42.68
C CYS A 418 27.35 5.58 42.15
N LEU A 419 27.54 6.70 42.86
CA LEU A 419 27.07 8.02 42.41
C LEU A 419 27.71 8.42 41.06
N VAL A 420 29.03 8.32 40.94
CA VAL A 420 29.77 8.68 39.71
C VAL A 420 29.35 7.82 38.53
N LEU A 421 29.19 6.51 38.73
CA LEU A 421 28.74 5.60 37.67
C LEU A 421 27.27 5.81 37.29
N THR A 422 26.44 6.33 38.20
CA THR A 422 25.01 6.57 37.96
C THR A 422 24.74 7.85 37.17
N ILE A 423 25.55 8.89 37.34
CA ILE A 423 25.36 10.20 36.69
C ILE A 423 25.26 10.09 35.14
N PRO A 424 26.17 9.38 34.42
CA PRO A 424 26.08 9.24 32.97
C PRO A 424 24.81 8.52 32.51
N VAL A 425 24.30 7.57 33.29
CA VAL A 425 23.06 6.85 32.95
C VAL A 425 21.85 7.74 33.21
N GLN A 426 21.79 8.40 34.38
CA GLN A 426 20.69 9.27 34.79
C GLN A 426 20.51 10.49 33.87
N PHE A 427 21.59 11.21 33.57
CA PHE A 427 21.51 12.47 32.83
C PHE A 427 21.95 12.35 31.37
N GLY A 428 22.63 11.27 30.99
CA GLY A 428 22.97 10.99 29.59
C GLY A 428 21.81 10.29 28.86
N ILE A 429 21.58 9.01 29.17
CA ILE A 429 20.47 8.25 28.56
C ILE A 429 19.11 8.77 29.04
N GLY A 430 19.00 9.06 30.35
CA GLY A 430 17.78 9.59 30.93
C GLY A 430 17.32 10.92 30.34
N LYS A 431 18.21 11.73 29.71
CA LYS A 431 17.87 13.01 29.08
C LYS A 431 16.69 12.89 28.12
N ARG A 432 16.64 11.82 27.32
CA ARG A 432 15.54 11.57 26.38
C ARG A 432 14.20 11.42 27.11
N PHE A 433 14.19 10.68 28.21
CA PHE A 433 13.01 10.48 29.04
C PHE A 433 12.60 11.75 29.79
N TYR A 434 13.56 12.54 30.28
CA TYR A 434 13.27 13.83 30.92
C TYR A 434 12.59 14.82 29.98
N VAL A 435 13.10 14.96 28.74
CA VAL A 435 12.50 15.84 27.73
C VAL A 435 11.09 15.38 27.37
N SER A 436 10.90 14.07 27.14
CA SER A 436 9.60 13.48 26.83
C SER A 436 8.60 13.66 27.98
N ALA A 437 9.01 13.40 29.22
CA ALA A 437 8.17 13.56 30.41
C ALA A 437 7.78 15.02 30.65
N TYR A 438 8.70 15.97 30.44
CA TYR A 438 8.42 17.39 30.58
C TYR A 438 7.38 17.87 29.56
N LYS A 439 7.56 17.52 28.29
CA LYS A 439 6.59 17.81 27.22
C LYS A 439 5.22 17.17 27.53
N SER A 440 5.21 15.89 27.87
CA SER A 440 3.99 15.16 28.25
C SER A 440 3.23 15.82 29.42
N LEU A 441 3.94 16.39 30.39
CA LEU A 441 3.34 17.10 31.53
C LEU A 441 2.81 18.47 31.13
N SER A 442 3.50 19.21 30.25
CA SER A 442 3.00 20.49 29.72
C SER A 442 1.73 20.34 28.90
N HIS A 443 1.57 19.22 28.18
CA HIS A 443 0.37 18.95 27.37
C HIS A 443 -0.81 18.34 28.16
N GLY A 444 -0.70 18.22 29.49
CA GLY A 444 -1.79 17.70 30.34
C GLY A 444 -2.09 16.20 30.17
N SER A 445 -1.24 15.45 29.46
CA SER A 445 -1.39 14.01 29.23
C SER A 445 -0.20 13.24 29.83
N PRO A 446 -0.23 12.85 31.11
CA PRO A 446 0.91 12.19 31.76
C PRO A 446 1.13 10.80 31.16
N THR A 447 2.31 10.60 30.57
CA THR A 447 2.71 9.37 29.87
C THR A 447 3.58 8.46 30.76
N MET A 448 3.88 7.26 30.26
CA MET A 448 4.80 6.30 30.89
C MET A 448 6.15 6.92 31.30
N ASP A 449 6.69 7.80 30.46
CA ASP A 449 7.99 8.44 30.72
C ASP A 449 7.96 9.31 31.99
N VAL A 450 6.79 9.84 32.36
CA VAL A 450 6.59 10.60 33.61
C VAL A 450 6.78 9.71 34.84
N LEU A 451 6.22 8.49 34.84
CA LEU A 451 6.41 7.53 35.95
C LEU A 451 7.87 7.11 36.08
N VAL A 452 8.53 6.85 34.95
CA VAL A 452 9.94 6.45 34.90
C VAL A 452 10.84 7.55 35.44
N VAL A 453 10.65 8.78 34.97
CA VAL A 453 11.41 9.95 35.40
C VAL A 453 11.15 10.24 36.88
N LEU A 454 9.90 10.17 37.35
CA LEU A 454 9.57 10.39 38.75
C LEU A 454 10.24 9.34 39.66
N GLY A 455 10.13 8.06 39.33
CA GLY A 455 10.70 6.97 40.12
C GLY A 455 12.23 6.98 40.17
N THR A 456 12.89 7.16 39.02
CA THR A 456 14.36 7.21 38.93
C THR A 456 14.93 8.48 39.56
N SER A 457 14.32 9.65 39.32
CA SER A 457 14.75 10.90 39.96
C SER A 457 14.58 10.83 41.48
N ALA A 458 13.45 10.29 41.95
CA ALA A 458 13.21 10.09 43.38
C ALA A 458 14.28 9.21 44.00
N ALA A 459 14.63 8.07 43.38
CA ALA A 459 15.70 7.19 43.85
C ALA A 459 17.08 7.86 43.84
N PHE A 460 17.41 8.61 42.80
CA PHE A 460 18.70 9.30 42.65
C PHE A 460 18.88 10.42 43.67
N PHE A 461 17.96 11.40 43.71
CA PHE A 461 18.06 12.55 44.62
C PHE A 461 17.95 12.11 46.08
N PHE A 462 17.14 11.09 46.37
CA PHE A 462 17.07 10.50 47.70
C PHE A 462 18.41 9.89 48.12
N SER A 463 19.10 9.17 47.22
CA SER A 463 20.40 8.56 47.53
C SER A 463 21.47 9.61 47.81
N VAL A 464 21.47 10.71 47.06
CA VAL A 464 22.33 11.87 47.31
C VAL A 464 22.00 12.49 48.66
N PHE A 465 20.71 12.69 48.98
CA PHE A 465 20.27 13.21 50.26
C PHE A 465 20.69 12.31 51.44
N SER A 466 20.54 10.99 51.32
CA SER A 466 20.97 9.99 52.31
C SER A 466 22.48 10.06 52.59
N MET A 467 23.29 10.23 51.53
CA MET A 467 24.74 10.47 51.66
C MET A 467 25.04 11.76 52.41
N ILE A 468 24.34 12.87 52.10
CA ILE A 468 24.52 14.16 52.77
C ILE A 468 24.14 14.05 54.26
N VAL A 469 23.02 13.43 54.58
CA VAL A 469 22.54 13.23 55.96
C VAL A 469 23.54 12.41 56.79
N SER A 470 24.07 11.33 56.22
CA SER A 470 25.10 10.49 56.86
C SER A 470 26.39 11.25 57.20
N VAL A 471 26.73 12.26 56.39
CA VAL A 471 27.89 13.14 56.63
C VAL A 471 27.59 14.20 57.69
N LEU A 472 26.37 14.75 57.73
CA LEU A 472 26.02 15.87 58.61
C LEU A 472 25.53 15.46 60.02
N ILE A 473 24.88 14.30 60.17
CA ILE A 473 24.23 13.89 61.43
C ILE A 473 24.98 12.72 62.09
N PRO A 474 25.46 12.86 63.34
CA PRO A 474 25.98 11.74 64.13
C PRO A 474 24.83 10.85 64.64
N PRO A 475 24.95 9.50 64.67
CA PRO A 475 26.11 8.69 64.31
C PRO A 475 26.27 8.51 62.79
N HIS A 476 27.52 8.62 62.33
CA HIS A 476 27.92 8.46 60.92
C HIS A 476 27.81 7.01 60.43
N THR A 477 26.59 6.49 60.34
CA THR A 477 26.25 5.14 59.86
C THR A 477 26.24 5.07 58.34
N LYS A 478 26.47 3.88 57.75
CA LYS A 478 26.44 3.72 56.29
C LYS A 478 25.09 4.17 55.70
N PRO A 479 25.07 5.07 54.70
CA PRO A 479 23.83 5.50 54.08
C PRO A 479 23.21 4.35 53.31
N THR A 480 21.89 4.27 53.34
CA THR A 480 21.14 3.36 52.48
C THR A 480 20.91 4.07 51.15
N THR A 481 21.65 3.67 50.12
CA THR A 481 21.60 4.22 48.77
C THR A 481 20.76 3.34 47.84
N LEU A 482 20.19 3.94 46.80
CA LEU A 482 19.31 3.33 45.79
C LEU A 482 19.79 3.65 44.36
N PHE A 483 21.09 3.93 44.19
CA PHE A 483 21.68 4.26 42.87
C PHE A 483 21.58 3.10 41.87
N ASP A 484 21.64 1.88 42.37
CA ASP A 484 21.38 0.63 41.64
C ASP A 484 19.97 0.60 41.05
N THR A 485 18.96 1.01 41.82
CA THR A 485 17.57 1.05 41.32
C THR A 485 17.42 2.05 40.18
N SER A 486 18.04 3.23 40.26
CA SER A 486 17.94 4.23 39.19
C SER A 486 18.61 3.78 37.89
N THR A 487 19.84 3.28 37.99
CA THR A 487 20.61 2.82 36.81
C THR A 487 19.98 1.60 36.15
N MET A 488 19.60 0.59 36.93
CA MET A 488 19.01 -0.65 36.40
C MET A 488 17.64 -0.42 35.77
N LEU A 489 16.82 0.50 36.30
CA LEU A 489 15.54 0.83 35.70
C LEU A 489 15.71 1.45 34.31
N PHE A 490 16.61 2.41 34.13
CA PHE A 490 16.90 2.94 32.81
C PHE A 490 17.44 1.87 31.85
N THR A 491 18.29 0.96 32.34
CA THR A 491 18.79 -0.16 31.52
C THR A 491 17.66 -1.10 31.08
N PHE A 492 16.77 -1.51 31.98
CA PHE A 492 15.66 -2.42 31.65
C PHE A 492 14.61 -1.76 30.75
N ILE A 493 14.31 -0.49 30.95
CA ILE A 493 13.36 0.25 30.10
C ILE A 493 13.96 0.48 28.71
N SER A 494 15.25 0.84 28.63
CA SER A 494 15.95 0.96 27.35
C SER A 494 16.00 -0.39 26.62
N LEU A 495 16.17 -1.49 27.35
CA LEU A 495 16.11 -2.85 26.79
C LEU A 495 14.69 -3.16 26.27
N GLY A 496 13.65 -2.79 27.01
CA GLY A 496 12.26 -2.88 26.58
C GLY A 496 12.01 -2.13 25.26
N ARG A 497 12.42 -0.86 25.17
CA ARG A 497 12.32 -0.02 23.95
C ARG A 497 13.14 -0.57 22.78
N TYR A 498 14.32 -1.12 23.04
CA TYR A 498 15.12 -1.80 22.02
C TYR A 498 14.41 -3.03 21.46
N LEU A 499 13.86 -3.89 22.33
CA LEU A 499 13.11 -5.07 21.92
C LEU A 499 11.83 -4.68 21.16
N GLU A 500 11.14 -3.64 21.61
CA GLU A 500 9.96 -3.05 20.94
C GLU A 500 10.30 -2.65 19.50
N ASN A 501 11.29 -1.77 19.32
CA ASN A 501 11.65 -1.24 18.02
C ASN A 501 12.31 -2.30 17.12
N SER A 502 13.04 -3.25 17.69
CA SER A 502 13.57 -4.40 16.96
C SER A 502 12.46 -5.31 16.42
N ALA A 503 11.41 -5.56 17.21
CA ALA A 503 10.25 -6.31 16.75
C ALA A 503 9.51 -5.58 15.60
N LYS A 504 9.30 -4.26 15.73
CA LYS A 504 8.70 -3.42 14.67
C LYS A 504 9.58 -3.32 13.40
N GLY A 505 10.91 -3.35 13.56
CA GLY A 505 11.84 -3.28 12.44
C GLY A 505 11.85 -4.56 11.58
N ARG A 506 11.70 -5.73 12.21
CA ARG A 506 11.71 -7.02 11.49
C ARG A 506 10.50 -7.20 10.57
N THR A 507 9.35 -6.70 10.95
CA THR A 507 8.11 -6.73 10.15
C THR A 507 8.16 -5.71 9.01
N SER A 508 8.72 -4.52 9.26
CA SER A 508 8.95 -3.50 8.22
C SER A 508 9.93 -3.99 7.14
N LYS A 509 10.82 -4.94 7.47
CA LYS A 509 11.73 -5.57 6.49
C LYS A 509 10.99 -6.40 5.43
N ALA A 510 9.85 -7.02 5.77
CA ALA A 510 9.04 -7.75 4.80
C ALA A 510 8.44 -6.80 3.75
N LEU A 511 7.98 -5.62 4.17
CA LEU A 511 7.52 -4.56 3.27
C LEU A 511 8.66 -4.06 2.37
N SER A 512 9.84 -3.81 2.94
CA SER A 512 11.03 -3.42 2.15
C SER A 512 11.45 -4.48 1.13
N ASN A 513 11.26 -5.77 1.43
CA ASN A 513 11.54 -6.84 0.48
C ASN A 513 10.56 -6.81 -0.71
N LEU A 514 9.27 -6.53 -0.48
CA LEU A 514 8.28 -6.35 -1.56
C LEU A 514 8.64 -5.17 -2.47
N MET A 515 9.11 -4.06 -1.89
CA MET A 515 9.56 -2.89 -2.66
C MET A 515 10.83 -3.16 -3.49
N SER A 516 11.71 -4.07 -3.04
CA SER A 516 12.91 -4.47 -3.79
C SER A 516 12.62 -5.36 -5.00
N LEU A 517 11.36 -5.73 -5.22
CA LEU A 517 10.94 -6.53 -6.37
C LEU A 517 10.90 -5.70 -7.66
N ALA A 518 10.65 -4.40 -7.59
CA ALA A 518 10.77 -3.53 -8.76
C ALA A 518 12.26 -3.29 -9.10
N PRO A 519 12.68 -3.42 -10.37
CA PRO A 519 14.03 -3.02 -10.80
C PRO A 519 14.18 -1.50 -10.77
N SER A 520 15.42 -1.00 -10.62
CA SER A 520 15.72 0.44 -10.62
C SER A 520 15.77 1.07 -12.01
N SER A 521 16.09 0.26 -13.02
CA SER A 521 16.20 0.67 -14.42
C SER A 521 15.63 -0.40 -15.33
N THR A 522 15.18 0.01 -16.51
CA THR A 522 14.72 -0.88 -17.57
C THR A 522 15.22 -0.43 -18.93
N THR A 523 15.15 -1.33 -19.90
CA THR A 523 15.52 -1.07 -21.30
C THR A 523 14.26 -0.98 -22.14
N ILE A 524 14.09 0.14 -22.83
CA ILE A 524 12.99 0.40 -23.77
C ILE A 524 13.52 0.62 -25.19
N TYR A 525 12.63 0.50 -26.17
CA TYR A 525 12.89 1.04 -27.51
C TYR A 525 12.63 2.56 -27.55
N ALA A 526 13.52 3.32 -28.19
CA ALA A 526 13.41 4.77 -28.31
C ALA A 526 12.18 5.23 -29.12
N ASP A 527 11.78 4.45 -30.14
CA ASP A 527 10.54 4.66 -30.89
C ASP A 527 9.58 3.48 -30.67
N PRO A 528 8.58 3.62 -29.78
CA PRO A 528 7.64 2.55 -29.48
C PRO A 528 6.69 2.24 -30.66
N ILE A 529 6.41 3.21 -31.53
CA ILE A 529 5.48 3.05 -32.65
C ILE A 529 6.16 2.25 -33.77
N ALA A 530 7.42 2.53 -34.05
CA ALA A 530 8.21 1.73 -35.00
C ALA A 530 8.38 0.29 -34.51
N ALA A 531 8.63 0.09 -33.21
CA ALA A 531 8.77 -1.24 -32.61
C ALA A 531 7.45 -2.04 -32.65
N ALA A 532 6.32 -1.43 -32.29
CA ALA A 532 5.01 -2.07 -32.37
C ALA A 532 4.64 -2.46 -33.82
N LYS A 533 4.85 -1.56 -34.78
CA LYS A 533 4.62 -1.85 -36.21
C LYS A 533 5.55 -2.93 -36.76
N ALA A 534 6.81 -2.96 -36.33
CA ALA A 534 7.74 -4.02 -36.71
C ALA A 534 7.29 -5.39 -36.18
N ALA A 535 6.70 -5.43 -34.97
CA ALA A 535 6.13 -6.66 -34.41
C ALA A 535 4.86 -7.12 -35.16
N GLU A 536 4.03 -6.19 -35.63
CA GLU A 536 2.85 -6.50 -36.46
C GLU A 536 3.23 -6.98 -37.87
N ALA A 537 4.23 -6.35 -38.49
CA ALA A 537 4.68 -6.69 -39.85
C ALA A 537 5.38 -8.05 -39.96
N TRP A 538 5.86 -8.60 -38.84
CA TRP A 538 6.52 -9.91 -38.78
C TRP A 538 5.53 -11.09 -38.84
N ASP A 539 4.32 -10.92 -38.31
CA ASP A 539 3.28 -11.98 -38.29
C ASP A 539 2.50 -12.08 -39.60
N VAL A 540 2.66 -11.13 -40.52
CA VAL A 540 2.09 -11.23 -41.86
C VAL A 540 2.98 -12.15 -42.71
N THR A 541 2.55 -13.41 -42.85
CA THR A 541 3.10 -14.35 -43.83
C THR A 541 2.95 -13.76 -45.23
N GLU A 542 4.07 -13.36 -45.84
CA GLU A 542 4.09 -12.83 -47.20
C GLU A 542 3.64 -13.88 -48.22
N GLU A 543 2.47 -13.67 -48.82
CA GLU A 543 2.30 -13.87 -50.27
C GLU A 543 2.12 -12.50 -50.95
N LYS A 544 3.10 -12.17 -51.80
CA LYS A 544 3.14 -11.17 -52.90
C LYS A 544 3.62 -9.74 -52.61
N SER A 545 4.90 -9.56 -52.92
CA SER A 545 5.51 -8.57 -53.85
C SER A 545 5.19 -7.07 -53.68
N ASP A 546 6.10 -6.37 -52.99
CA ASP A 546 7.00 -5.32 -53.51
C ASP A 546 7.48 -4.47 -52.32
N ARG A 547 8.40 -5.04 -51.53
CA ARG A 547 9.09 -4.30 -50.47
C ARG A 547 10.23 -3.51 -51.12
N LYS A 548 10.04 -2.20 -51.29
CA LYS A 548 11.18 -1.27 -51.26
C LYS A 548 11.89 -1.50 -49.93
N SER A 549 13.18 -1.81 -49.99
CA SER A 549 14.07 -1.87 -48.84
C SER A 549 14.00 -0.55 -48.07
N VAL A 550 13.21 -0.52 -47.01
CA VAL A 550 13.43 0.45 -45.94
C VAL A 550 14.59 -0.13 -45.16
N ASP A 551 15.75 0.52 -45.29
CA ASP A 551 16.95 0.19 -44.52
C ASP A 551 16.58 0.03 -43.04
N GLY A 552 17.12 -1.04 -42.45
CA GLY A 552 16.91 -1.37 -41.05
C GLY A 552 17.48 -0.29 -40.15
N ASN A 553 16.64 0.61 -39.67
CA ASN A 553 16.92 1.25 -38.40
C ASN A 553 16.60 0.21 -37.32
N ALA A 554 17.65 -0.46 -36.84
CA ALA A 554 17.60 -1.15 -35.57
C ALA A 554 17.01 -0.17 -34.56
N ALA A 555 15.83 -0.48 -34.02
CA ALA A 555 15.18 0.35 -33.03
C ALA A 555 16.17 0.56 -31.88
N GLU A 556 16.57 1.81 -31.65
CA GLU A 556 17.60 2.17 -30.68
C GLU A 556 17.13 1.76 -29.27
N GLU A 557 17.93 0.94 -28.58
CA GLU A 557 17.65 0.53 -27.20
C GLU A 557 18.16 1.62 -26.25
N ARG A 558 17.30 2.08 -25.34
CA ARG A 558 17.66 3.07 -24.31
C ARG A 558 17.36 2.53 -22.92
N VAL A 559 18.34 2.63 -22.03
CA VAL A 559 18.16 2.31 -20.61
C VAL A 559 17.63 3.55 -19.89
N ILE A 560 16.51 3.41 -19.20
CA ILE A 560 15.86 4.47 -18.43
C ILE A 560 15.58 4.01 -17.00
N PRO A 561 15.53 4.93 -16.02
CA PRO A 561 14.98 4.65 -14.69
C PRO A 561 13.53 4.17 -14.78
N THR A 562 13.14 3.23 -13.90
CA THR A 562 11.78 2.68 -13.85
C THR A 562 10.71 3.76 -13.59
N GLU A 563 11.06 4.82 -12.87
CA GLU A 563 10.16 5.96 -12.58
C GLU A 563 9.78 6.77 -13.84
N LEU A 564 10.54 6.65 -14.94
CA LEU A 564 10.31 7.39 -16.19
C LEU A 564 9.61 6.53 -17.25
N ILE A 565 9.14 5.34 -16.90
CA ILE A 565 8.36 4.49 -17.80
C ILE A 565 6.97 5.11 -18.00
N GLU A 566 6.51 5.12 -19.23
CA GLU A 566 5.21 5.64 -19.63
C GLU A 566 4.37 4.54 -20.29
N THR A 567 3.05 4.71 -20.26
CA THR A 567 2.13 3.77 -20.92
C THR A 567 2.34 3.82 -22.44
N GLY A 568 2.48 2.65 -23.06
CA GLY A 568 2.77 2.52 -24.49
C GLY A 568 4.25 2.28 -24.82
N ASP A 569 5.17 2.40 -23.86
CA ASP A 569 6.57 2.00 -24.07
C ASP A 569 6.67 0.51 -24.35
N VAL A 570 7.60 0.11 -25.23
CA VAL A 570 7.95 -1.29 -25.45
C VAL A 570 9.19 -1.62 -24.64
N VAL A 571 9.02 -2.43 -23.60
CA VAL A 571 10.09 -2.86 -22.70
C VAL A 571 10.69 -4.19 -23.18
N ILE A 572 12.01 -4.30 -23.10
CA ILE A 572 12.77 -5.50 -23.45
C ILE A 572 13.21 -6.20 -22.17
N LEU A 573 12.75 -7.43 -21.97
CA LEU A 573 13.17 -8.30 -20.87
C LEU A 573 14.16 -9.34 -21.37
N ARG A 574 15.34 -9.37 -20.74
CA ARG A 574 16.36 -10.40 -20.94
C ARG A 574 16.15 -11.53 -19.93
N PRO A 575 16.75 -12.71 -20.16
CA PRO A 575 16.63 -13.81 -19.21
C PRO A 575 17.12 -13.42 -17.81
N GLY A 576 16.28 -13.65 -16.79
CA GLY A 576 16.56 -13.27 -15.40
C GLY A 576 16.19 -11.82 -15.01
N ASP A 577 15.78 -10.97 -15.96
CA ASP A 577 15.35 -9.61 -15.64
C ASP A 577 14.03 -9.61 -14.85
N LYS A 578 13.86 -8.60 -14.00
CA LYS A 578 12.58 -8.35 -13.32
C LYS A 578 11.70 -7.48 -14.20
N VAL A 579 10.41 -7.77 -14.21
CA VAL A 579 9.42 -6.98 -14.94
C VAL A 579 9.23 -5.62 -14.24
N PRO A 580 9.49 -4.48 -14.90
CA PRO A 580 9.45 -3.16 -14.27
C PRO A 580 8.05 -2.56 -14.12
N ALA A 581 7.13 -2.91 -15.02
CA ALA A 581 5.80 -2.33 -15.14
C ALA A 581 4.82 -3.38 -15.68
N ASP A 582 3.51 -3.16 -15.51
CA ASP A 582 2.52 -4.11 -16.01
C ASP A 582 2.34 -3.91 -17.52
N GLY A 583 2.06 -4.98 -18.26
CA GLY A 583 1.87 -4.87 -19.70
C GLY A 583 1.46 -6.14 -20.41
N THR A 584 1.43 -6.06 -21.74
CA THR A 584 1.02 -7.16 -22.62
C THR A 584 2.17 -7.56 -23.53
N VAL A 585 2.50 -8.86 -23.57
CA VAL A 585 3.59 -9.41 -24.40
C VAL A 585 3.28 -9.16 -25.87
N THR A 586 4.19 -8.50 -26.58
CA THR A 586 4.09 -8.30 -28.03
C THR A 586 4.95 -9.28 -28.80
N ARG A 587 6.11 -9.68 -28.26
CA ARG A 587 7.06 -10.58 -28.94
C ARG A 587 7.80 -11.47 -27.95
N GLY A 588 8.10 -12.69 -28.40
CA GLY A 588 8.82 -13.69 -27.61
C GLY A 588 7.91 -14.56 -26.73
N GLU A 589 8.51 -15.59 -26.16
CA GLU A 589 7.88 -16.46 -25.17
C GLU A 589 8.89 -16.77 -24.07
N SER A 590 8.41 -16.79 -22.83
CA SER A 590 9.24 -17.11 -21.67
C SER A 590 8.37 -17.58 -20.50
N TYR A 591 8.97 -18.33 -19.59
CA TYR A 591 8.35 -18.67 -18.32
C TYR A 591 8.58 -17.52 -17.34
N LEU A 592 7.52 -16.93 -16.79
CA LEU A 592 7.62 -15.91 -15.75
C LEU A 592 7.36 -16.55 -14.40
N ASN A 593 8.25 -16.27 -13.44
CA ASN A 593 8.06 -16.65 -12.06
C ASN A 593 7.27 -15.55 -11.34
N GLU A 594 6.00 -15.83 -11.06
CA GLU A 594 5.10 -14.94 -10.35
C GLU A 594 5.01 -15.23 -8.84
N SER A 595 5.81 -16.17 -8.33
CA SER A 595 5.71 -16.67 -6.94
C SER A 595 5.83 -15.59 -5.87
N MET A 596 6.57 -14.52 -6.14
CA MET A 596 6.78 -13.41 -5.20
C MET A 596 5.55 -12.49 -5.08
N VAL A 597 4.63 -12.52 -6.06
CA VAL A 597 3.43 -11.66 -6.10
C VAL A 597 2.17 -12.50 -5.90
N THR A 598 2.05 -13.63 -6.60
CA THR A 598 0.85 -14.50 -6.57
C THR A 598 0.96 -15.62 -5.53
N GLY A 599 2.17 -15.95 -5.08
CA GLY A 599 2.43 -17.08 -4.17
C GLY A 599 2.52 -18.44 -4.87
N GLU A 600 2.29 -18.52 -6.17
CA GLU A 600 2.33 -19.79 -6.92
C GLU A 600 3.77 -20.19 -7.21
N ALA A 601 4.17 -21.40 -6.79
CA ALA A 601 5.57 -21.86 -6.88
C ALA A 601 6.03 -22.20 -8.31
N MET A 602 5.11 -22.46 -9.23
CA MET A 602 5.42 -22.89 -10.59
C MET A 602 5.43 -21.70 -11.57
N PRO A 603 6.51 -21.51 -12.36
CA PRO A 603 6.55 -20.48 -13.39
C PRO A 603 5.47 -20.67 -14.46
N ILE A 604 4.83 -19.57 -14.85
CA ILE A 604 3.74 -19.55 -15.83
C ILE A 604 4.32 -19.20 -17.20
N LEU A 605 3.97 -19.96 -18.24
CA LEU A 605 4.39 -19.67 -19.61
C LEU A 605 3.63 -18.46 -20.15
N LYS A 606 4.35 -17.42 -20.58
CA LYS A 606 3.80 -16.22 -21.21
C LYS A 606 4.20 -16.20 -22.69
N LYS A 607 3.22 -15.99 -23.55
CA LYS A 607 3.34 -15.87 -25.01
C LYS A 607 2.78 -14.52 -25.46
N LYS A 608 2.92 -14.20 -26.75
CA LYS A 608 2.28 -13.01 -27.35
C LYS A 608 0.81 -12.90 -26.94
N GLY A 609 0.40 -11.70 -26.53
CA GLY A 609 -0.94 -11.40 -25.99
C GLY A 609 -1.14 -11.70 -24.50
N SER A 610 -0.20 -12.36 -23.83
CA SER A 610 -0.30 -12.61 -22.38
C SER A 610 -0.02 -11.36 -21.56
N LEU A 611 -0.63 -11.26 -20.38
CA LEU A 611 -0.36 -10.18 -19.41
C LEU A 611 0.86 -10.52 -18.54
N VAL A 612 1.70 -9.52 -18.30
CA VAL A 612 2.85 -9.57 -17.37
C VAL A 612 2.66 -8.57 -16.24
N MET A 613 3.10 -8.93 -15.03
CA MET A 613 2.95 -8.12 -13.83
C MET A 613 4.31 -7.61 -13.34
N ALA A 614 4.35 -6.38 -12.83
CA ALA A 614 5.54 -5.78 -12.24
C ALA A 614 6.05 -6.59 -11.03
N GLY A 615 7.37 -6.69 -10.89
CA GLY A 615 8.06 -7.41 -9.80
C GLY A 615 8.21 -8.92 -10.02
N THR A 616 7.59 -9.48 -11.07
CA THR A 616 7.80 -10.88 -11.48
C THR A 616 9.17 -11.05 -12.15
N VAL A 617 9.69 -12.27 -12.16
CA VAL A 617 11.03 -12.55 -12.70
C VAL A 617 10.89 -13.30 -14.02
N ASN A 618 11.50 -12.76 -15.07
CA ASN A 618 11.58 -13.42 -16.36
C ASN A 618 12.52 -14.64 -16.28
N GLY A 619 12.10 -15.77 -16.82
CA GLY A 619 12.88 -17.00 -16.89
C GLY A 619 13.95 -16.95 -17.98
N ASN A 620 13.98 -17.96 -18.84
CA ASN A 620 15.09 -18.18 -19.76
C ASN A 620 14.90 -17.51 -21.14
N GLY A 621 13.69 -17.05 -21.47
CA GLY A 621 13.37 -16.46 -22.78
C GLY A 621 13.56 -14.95 -22.81
N ARG A 622 13.82 -14.40 -24.01
CA ARG A 622 13.75 -12.95 -24.27
C ARG A 622 12.29 -12.60 -24.55
N LEU A 623 11.79 -11.56 -23.89
CA LEU A 623 10.39 -11.17 -23.99
C LEU A 623 10.29 -9.65 -24.18
N GLU A 624 9.46 -9.22 -25.12
CA GLU A 624 9.15 -7.81 -25.36
C GLU A 624 7.67 -7.60 -25.06
N PHE A 625 7.35 -6.55 -24.31
CA PHE A 625 5.98 -6.25 -23.93
C PHE A 625 5.70 -4.75 -23.98
N VAL A 626 4.46 -4.39 -24.29
CA VAL A 626 3.98 -3.00 -24.23
C VAL A 626 3.45 -2.71 -22.85
N VAL A 627 3.92 -1.62 -22.24
CA VAL A 627 3.50 -1.18 -20.91
C VAL A 627 2.06 -0.69 -20.96
N THR A 628 1.19 -1.26 -20.12
CA THR A 628 -0.20 -0.84 -19.96
C THR A 628 -0.41 0.01 -18.71
N ARG A 629 0.35 -0.27 -17.62
CA ARG A 629 0.33 0.52 -16.38
C ARG A 629 1.76 0.72 -15.87
N ALA A 630 2.08 1.95 -15.48
CA ALA A 630 3.42 2.36 -15.05
C ALA A 630 3.40 3.11 -13.71
N GLY A 631 4.55 3.12 -13.02
CA GLY A 631 4.72 3.83 -11.74
C GLY A 631 3.72 3.37 -10.68
N ARG A 632 3.00 4.34 -10.09
CA ARG A 632 2.00 4.10 -9.02
C ARG A 632 0.82 3.23 -9.45
N ASP A 633 0.56 3.14 -10.75
CA ASP A 633 -0.60 2.43 -11.28
C ASP A 633 -0.32 0.93 -11.52
N THR A 634 0.93 0.47 -11.28
CA THR A 634 1.25 -0.97 -11.35
C THR A 634 0.59 -1.75 -10.23
N GLN A 635 0.27 -3.03 -10.48
CA GLN A 635 -0.30 -3.91 -9.45
C GLN A 635 0.57 -4.03 -8.21
N LEU A 636 1.90 -4.10 -8.38
CA LEU A 636 2.83 -4.16 -7.25
C LEU A 636 2.77 -2.90 -6.39
N SER A 637 2.77 -1.71 -7.00
CA SER A 637 2.68 -0.44 -6.26
C SER A 637 1.34 -0.30 -5.53
N GLN A 638 0.24 -0.77 -6.14
CA GLN A 638 -1.05 -0.83 -5.46
C GLN A 638 -0.98 -1.75 -4.24
N ILE A 639 -0.44 -2.96 -4.35
CA ILE A 639 -0.26 -3.88 -3.22
C ILE A 639 0.56 -3.23 -2.09
N VAL A 640 1.68 -2.57 -2.42
CA VAL A 640 2.53 -1.89 -1.44
C VAL A 640 1.75 -0.79 -0.72
N ARG A 641 1.02 0.05 -1.46
CA ARG A 641 0.17 1.10 -0.89
C ARG A 641 -0.89 0.52 0.05
N LEU A 642 -1.57 -0.55 -0.35
CA LEU A 642 -2.58 -1.21 0.49
C LEU A 642 -1.98 -1.74 1.80
N VAL A 643 -0.78 -2.31 1.75
CA VAL A 643 -0.07 -2.79 2.95
C VAL A 643 0.40 -1.62 3.83
N GLN A 644 0.83 -0.51 3.25
CA GLN A 644 1.22 0.69 4.00
C GLN A 644 0.02 1.35 4.70
N GLU A 645 -1.10 1.53 4.01
CA GLU A 645 -2.36 2.02 4.58
C GLU A 645 -2.83 1.10 5.73
N ALA A 646 -2.60 -0.20 5.60
CA ALA A 646 -2.90 -1.17 6.65
C ALA A 646 -2.06 -1.02 7.92
N GLN A 647 -0.78 -0.67 7.78
CA GLN A 647 0.16 -0.54 8.90
C GLN A 647 0.08 0.83 9.59
N THR A 648 -0.35 1.86 8.86
CA THR A 648 -0.42 3.25 9.34
C THR A 648 -1.74 3.58 10.03
N SER A 649 -2.83 2.90 9.67
CA SER A 649 -4.14 3.14 10.27
C SER A 649 -4.32 2.45 11.63
N ARG A 650 -4.77 3.23 12.62
CA ARG A 650 -4.91 2.77 14.01
C ARG A 650 -6.10 1.84 14.18
N ALA A 651 -5.91 0.75 14.94
CA ALA A 651 -7.00 -0.11 15.37
C ALA A 651 -7.79 0.56 16.51
N PRO A 652 -9.14 0.51 16.53
CA PRO A 652 -9.95 1.09 17.62
C PRO A 652 -9.58 0.52 19.00
N ILE A 653 -9.25 -0.78 19.08
CA ILE A 653 -8.76 -1.41 20.32
C ILE A 653 -7.46 -0.78 20.89
N GLN A 654 -6.64 -0.14 20.05
CA GLN A 654 -5.46 0.61 20.52
C GLN A 654 -5.86 1.83 21.34
N ARG A 655 -6.98 2.49 20.98
CA ARG A 655 -7.52 3.62 21.75
C ARG A 655 -7.93 3.20 23.16
N VAL A 656 -8.41 1.97 23.34
CA VAL A 656 -8.75 1.42 24.66
C VAL A 656 -7.48 1.27 25.51
N ALA A 657 -6.39 0.73 24.95
CA ALA A 657 -5.12 0.61 25.66
C ALA A 657 -4.55 1.98 26.06
N ASP A 658 -4.63 2.97 25.17
CA ASP A 658 -4.16 4.34 25.42
C ASP A 658 -5.01 5.05 26.49
N THR A 659 -6.34 4.86 26.45
CA THR A 659 -7.27 5.40 27.46
C THR A 659 -6.99 4.78 28.84
N VAL A 660 -6.80 3.45 28.88
CA VAL A 660 -6.45 2.76 30.12
C VAL A 660 -5.12 3.30 30.67
N ALA A 661 -4.10 3.48 29.83
CA ALA A 661 -2.82 4.05 30.26
C ALA A 661 -2.96 5.48 30.82
N GLY A 662 -3.80 6.32 30.21
CA GLY A 662 -4.06 7.70 30.66
C GLY A 662 -4.69 7.78 32.05
N TYR A 663 -5.65 6.90 32.38
CA TYR A 663 -6.21 6.82 33.74
C TYR A 663 -5.27 6.12 34.72
N PHE A 664 -4.48 5.16 34.25
CA PHE A 664 -3.62 4.34 35.09
C PHE A 664 -2.51 5.15 35.74
N VAL A 665 -1.87 6.08 35.02
CA VAL A 665 -0.74 6.88 35.55
C VAL A 665 -1.12 7.70 36.80
N PRO A 666 -2.20 8.53 36.81
CA PRO A 666 -2.65 9.22 38.02
C PRO A 666 -3.05 8.28 39.17
N ILE A 667 -3.70 7.16 38.87
CA ILE A 667 -4.09 6.14 39.86
C ILE A 667 -2.85 5.57 40.57
N ILE A 668 -1.77 5.29 39.84
CA ILE A 668 -0.54 4.76 40.42
C ILE A 668 0.18 5.80 41.29
N ILE A 669 0.24 7.06 40.86
CA ILE A 669 0.84 8.13 41.66
C ILE A 669 0.07 8.31 42.97
N THR A 670 -1.27 8.33 42.91
CA THR A 670 -2.12 8.44 44.09
C THR A 670 -2.00 7.22 45.01
N LEU A 671 -1.92 6.00 44.47
CA LEU A 671 -1.66 4.78 45.24
C LEU A 671 -0.28 4.76 45.89
N GLY A 672 0.76 5.24 45.18
CA GLY A 672 2.11 5.38 45.74
C GLY A 672 2.14 6.34 46.93
N LEU A 673 1.51 7.51 46.79
CA LEU A 673 1.39 8.49 47.88
C LEU A 673 0.55 7.94 49.04
N ALA A 674 -0.57 7.26 48.76
CA ALA A 674 -1.41 6.63 49.77
C ALA A 674 -0.65 5.53 50.54
N THR A 675 0.17 4.74 49.83
CA THR A 675 1.05 3.73 50.44
C THR A 675 2.08 4.37 51.36
N PHE A 676 2.71 5.45 50.93
CA PHE A 676 3.67 6.21 51.73
C PHE A 676 3.03 6.74 53.02
N VAL A 677 1.92 7.47 52.90
CA VAL A 677 1.22 8.07 54.05
C VAL A 677 0.64 7.00 54.98
N GLY A 678 0.01 5.97 54.41
CA GLY A 678 -0.61 4.87 55.16
C GLY A 678 0.40 4.12 56.03
N TRP A 679 1.54 3.72 55.46
CA TRP A 679 2.61 3.07 56.23
C TRP A 679 3.30 4.01 57.20
N MET A 680 3.41 5.30 56.88
CA MET A 680 3.96 6.29 57.82
C MET A 680 3.09 6.35 59.08
N VAL A 681 1.78 6.55 58.94
CA VAL A 681 0.84 6.57 60.08
C VAL A 681 0.85 5.23 60.82
N LEU A 682 0.72 4.12 60.10
CA LEU A 682 0.63 2.78 60.70
C LEU A 682 1.91 2.40 61.46
N SER A 683 3.09 2.77 60.95
CA SER A 683 4.37 2.50 61.61
C SER A 683 4.58 3.30 62.90
N HIS A 684 3.85 4.41 63.08
CA HIS A 684 3.87 5.22 64.31
C HIS A 684 2.77 4.81 65.31
N VAL A 685 1.65 4.26 64.82
CA VAL A 685 0.50 3.86 65.65
C VAL A 685 0.62 2.42 66.17
N LEU A 686 1.22 1.49 65.41
CA LEU A 686 1.29 0.08 65.82
C LEU A 686 2.32 -0.17 66.94
N PRO A 687 1.96 -0.92 68.01
CA PRO A 687 2.89 -1.31 69.09
C PRO A 687 4.00 -2.27 68.63
N TYR A 688 3.71 -3.11 67.64
CA TYR A 688 4.66 -4.08 67.05
C TYR A 688 4.71 -3.90 65.53
N PRO A 689 5.53 -2.97 65.01
CA PRO A 689 5.67 -2.81 63.57
C PRO A 689 6.39 -4.03 62.95
N PRO A 690 6.17 -4.32 61.65
CA PRO A 690 6.82 -5.42 60.95
C PRO A 690 8.36 -5.35 61.06
N LYS A 691 9.04 -6.51 61.04
CA LYS A 691 10.50 -6.62 61.27
C LYS A 691 11.37 -5.68 60.43
N VAL A 692 10.94 -5.37 59.20
CA VAL A 692 11.63 -4.46 58.27
C VAL A 692 11.73 -3.03 58.82
N PHE A 693 10.76 -2.59 59.63
CA PHE A 693 10.76 -1.26 60.26
C PHE A 693 11.57 -1.20 61.56
N LEU A 694 11.90 -2.35 62.15
CA LEU A 694 12.67 -2.47 63.38
C LEU A 694 14.18 -2.65 63.11
N ASP A 695 14.56 -2.98 61.88
CA ASP A 695 15.95 -3.18 61.50
C ASP A 695 16.67 -1.83 61.30
N HIS A 696 17.62 -1.52 62.19
CA HIS A 696 18.40 -0.28 62.14
C HIS A 696 19.25 -0.15 60.86
N ALA A 697 19.58 -1.27 60.20
CA ALA A 697 20.29 -1.28 58.92
C ALA A 697 19.45 -0.72 57.76
N SER A 698 18.13 -0.63 57.92
CA SER A 698 17.21 -0.23 56.85
C SER A 698 17.01 1.28 56.70
N GLY A 699 17.63 2.11 57.57
CA GLY A 699 17.59 3.58 57.45
C GLY A 699 16.37 4.26 58.10
N GLY A 700 15.62 3.54 58.95
CA GLY A 700 14.48 4.08 59.71
C GLY A 700 13.11 3.96 59.05
N LYS A 701 12.04 4.32 59.79
CA LYS A 701 10.63 4.12 59.35
C LYS A 701 10.30 4.87 58.06
N PHE A 702 10.76 6.12 57.94
CA PHE A 702 10.59 6.95 56.75
C PHE A 702 11.21 6.29 55.50
N MET A 703 12.41 5.72 55.66
CA MET A 703 13.15 5.10 54.57
C MET A 703 12.43 3.88 54.00
N VAL A 704 11.87 3.03 54.87
CA VAL A 704 11.09 1.87 54.43
C VAL A 704 9.81 2.31 53.70
N CYS A 705 9.09 3.32 54.21
CA CYS A 705 7.89 3.85 53.55
C CYS A 705 8.21 4.44 52.17
N PHE A 706 9.32 5.16 52.04
CA PHE A 706 9.75 5.74 50.78
C PHE A 706 10.18 4.68 49.76
N LYS A 707 10.87 3.61 50.19
CA LYS A 707 11.18 2.45 49.35
C LYS A 707 9.93 1.76 48.80
N LEU A 708 8.90 1.59 49.62
CA LEU A 708 7.61 1.01 49.20
C LEU A 708 6.90 1.93 48.18
N CYS A 709 6.93 3.25 48.40
CA CYS A 709 6.38 4.22 47.45
C CYS A 709 7.05 4.10 46.07
N ILE A 710 8.39 4.10 46.03
CA ILE A 710 9.14 3.90 44.79
C ILE A 710 8.82 2.54 44.16
N ALA A 711 8.74 1.48 44.96
CA ALA A 711 8.40 0.15 44.46
C ALA A 711 7.02 0.13 43.77
N VAL A 712 6.01 0.82 44.31
CA VAL A 712 4.67 0.92 43.70
C VAL A 712 4.72 1.69 42.37
N ILE A 713 5.37 2.85 42.35
CA ILE A 713 5.48 3.69 41.13
C ILE A 713 6.21 2.93 40.02
N VAL A 714 7.30 2.23 40.37
CA VAL A 714 8.13 1.49 39.43
C VAL A 714 7.44 0.23 38.93
N PHE A 715 6.82 -0.55 39.82
CA PHE A 715 6.19 -1.82 39.47
C PHE A 715 5.04 -1.62 38.48
N ALA A 716 4.28 -0.55 38.65
CA ALA A 716 3.11 -0.27 37.84
C ALA A 716 3.41 0.48 36.55
N CYS A 717 4.63 0.43 36.02
CA CYS A 717 4.91 0.97 34.69
C CYS A 717 4.26 0.07 33.61
N PRO A 718 3.32 0.57 32.78
CA PRO A 718 2.55 -0.26 31.86
C PRO A 718 3.28 -0.51 30.52
N CYS A 719 4.59 -0.81 30.54
CA CYS A 719 5.40 -1.02 29.33
C CYS A 719 4.82 -2.07 28.37
N ALA A 720 4.36 -3.20 28.92
CA ALA A 720 3.80 -4.29 28.15
C ALA A 720 2.43 -3.95 27.53
N LEU A 721 1.69 -3.03 28.14
CA LEU A 721 0.34 -2.62 27.72
C LEU A 721 0.35 -1.91 26.37
N GLY A 722 1.25 -0.93 26.20
CA GLY A 722 1.37 -0.15 24.96
C GLY A 722 1.91 -0.96 23.77
N LEU A 723 2.57 -2.09 24.05
CA LEU A 723 3.22 -2.94 23.05
C LEU A 723 2.32 -4.12 22.60
N ALA A 724 1.40 -4.54 23.48
CA ALA A 724 0.54 -5.71 23.29
C ALA A 724 -0.25 -5.72 21.98
N THR A 725 -0.87 -4.58 21.64
CA THR A 725 -1.72 -4.42 20.45
C THR A 725 -0.91 -4.24 19.17
N PRO A 726 0.00 -3.24 19.04
CA PRO A 726 0.66 -2.96 17.77
C PRO A 726 1.54 -4.12 17.28
N THR A 727 2.22 -4.85 18.18
CA THR A 727 3.07 -5.97 17.78
C THR A 727 2.25 -7.17 17.29
N ALA A 728 1.10 -7.45 17.91
CA ALA A 728 0.23 -8.55 17.46
C ALA A 728 -0.42 -8.25 16.10
N VAL A 729 -0.90 -7.02 15.90
CA VAL A 729 -1.46 -6.58 14.61
C VAL A 729 -0.40 -6.65 13.52
N MET A 730 0.78 -6.08 13.76
CA MET A 730 1.85 -5.98 12.76
C MET A 730 2.44 -7.35 12.37
N VAL A 731 2.58 -8.28 13.31
CA VAL A 731 3.00 -9.66 12.97
C VAL A 731 1.85 -10.40 12.27
N GLY A 732 0.61 -10.22 12.72
CA GLY A 732 -0.56 -10.86 12.15
C GLY A 732 -0.84 -10.46 10.71
N THR A 733 -0.76 -9.17 10.38
CA THR A 733 -0.93 -8.68 8.99
C THR A 733 0.22 -9.09 8.10
N GLY A 734 1.46 -9.15 8.62
CA GLY A 734 2.60 -9.68 7.88
C GLY A 734 2.41 -11.15 7.49
N VAL A 735 1.98 -12.00 8.43
CA VAL A 735 1.67 -13.42 8.16
C VAL A 735 0.48 -13.57 7.21
N GLY A 736 -0.54 -12.70 7.35
CA GLY A 736 -1.66 -12.65 6.42
C GLY A 736 -1.21 -12.36 4.99
N ALA A 737 -0.36 -11.35 4.80
CA ALA A 737 0.19 -10.98 3.50
C ALA A 737 1.02 -12.11 2.87
N GLU A 738 1.83 -12.82 3.67
CA GLU A 738 2.58 -14.02 3.21
C GLU A 738 1.64 -15.15 2.74
N GLN A 739 0.39 -15.20 3.21
CA GLN A 739 -0.64 -16.15 2.79
C GLN A 739 -1.64 -15.56 1.78
N GLY A 740 -1.33 -14.41 1.18
CA GLY A 740 -2.18 -13.78 0.17
C GLY A 740 -3.44 -13.11 0.73
N ILE A 741 -3.48 -12.79 2.02
CA ILE A 741 -4.59 -12.08 2.69
C ILE A 741 -4.12 -10.69 3.10
N LEU A 742 -4.54 -9.66 2.37
CA LEU A 742 -4.22 -8.28 2.66
C LEU A 742 -5.39 -7.63 3.40
N VAL A 743 -5.14 -7.04 4.56
CA VAL A 743 -6.20 -6.35 5.32
C VAL A 743 -5.86 -4.88 5.43
N LYS A 744 -6.73 -4.01 4.89
CA LYS A 744 -6.61 -2.56 4.96
C LYS A 744 -7.06 -2.05 6.33
N GLY A 745 -6.09 -2.04 7.22
CA GLY A 745 -6.14 -1.24 8.43
C GLY A 745 -6.64 -1.94 9.67
N GLY A 746 -6.33 -1.33 10.81
CA GLY A 746 -6.59 -1.91 12.13
C GLY A 746 -8.08 -2.02 12.48
N ALA A 747 -8.94 -1.14 11.94
CA ALA A 747 -10.38 -1.17 12.15
C ALA A 747 -11.06 -2.33 11.42
N ALA A 748 -10.65 -2.59 10.17
CA ALA A 748 -11.13 -3.73 9.40
C ALA A 748 -10.82 -5.06 10.11
N LEU A 749 -9.62 -5.22 10.67
CA LEU A 749 -9.29 -6.42 11.45
C LEU A 749 -10.25 -6.63 12.65
N GLU A 750 -10.69 -5.56 13.32
CA GLU A 750 -11.60 -5.67 14.46
C GLU A 750 -13.00 -6.07 14.03
N THR A 751 -13.54 -5.35 13.05
CA THR A 751 -14.87 -5.60 12.52
C THR A 751 -14.97 -7.00 11.92
N ALA A 752 -13.88 -7.53 11.33
CA ALA A 752 -13.80 -8.88 10.78
C ALA A 752 -14.07 -9.96 11.84
N THR A 753 -13.72 -9.70 13.10
CA THR A 753 -14.00 -10.64 14.19
C THR A 753 -15.48 -10.70 14.57
N LYS A 754 -16.22 -9.63 14.29
CA LYS A 754 -17.64 -9.44 14.64
C LYS A 754 -18.59 -9.82 13.51
N ILE A 755 -18.09 -10.10 12.31
CA ILE A 755 -18.89 -10.54 11.15
C ILE A 755 -19.75 -11.74 11.53
N ASN A 756 -21.05 -11.62 11.24
CA ASN A 756 -22.05 -12.66 11.47
C ASN A 756 -22.74 -13.12 10.18
N HIS A 757 -22.66 -12.33 9.11
CA HIS A 757 -23.28 -12.62 7.83
C HIS A 757 -22.34 -12.20 6.69
N VAL A 758 -22.15 -13.08 5.72
CA VAL A 758 -21.35 -12.82 4.51
C VAL A 758 -22.25 -12.83 3.28
N VAL A 759 -22.22 -11.75 2.52
CA VAL A 759 -22.94 -11.60 1.27
C VAL A 759 -21.95 -11.88 0.13
N PHE A 760 -22.29 -12.80 -0.75
CA PHE A 760 -21.49 -13.13 -1.93
C PHE A 760 -22.10 -12.51 -3.17
N ASP A 761 -21.28 -11.86 -3.99
CA ASP A 761 -21.60 -11.74 -5.41
C ASP A 761 -21.50 -13.10 -6.09
N LYS A 762 -22.28 -13.30 -7.15
CA LYS A 762 -22.30 -14.56 -7.88
C LYS A 762 -21.17 -14.63 -8.90
N THR A 763 -21.09 -13.63 -9.78
CA THR A 763 -20.39 -13.73 -11.06
C THR A 763 -18.93 -13.33 -10.86
N GLY A 764 -17.99 -14.25 -11.10
CA GLY A 764 -16.55 -14.02 -10.89
C GLY A 764 -16.10 -14.20 -9.42
N THR A 765 -17.03 -14.12 -8.48
CA THR A 765 -16.82 -14.48 -7.07
C THR A 765 -17.06 -15.96 -6.80
N LEU A 766 -18.32 -16.44 -6.75
CA LEU A 766 -18.65 -17.86 -6.53
C LEU A 766 -18.42 -18.72 -7.78
N THR A 767 -18.57 -18.10 -8.94
CA THR A 767 -18.31 -18.70 -10.24
C THR A 767 -16.98 -18.24 -10.82
N ILE A 768 -16.50 -18.93 -11.85
CA ILE A 768 -15.26 -18.56 -12.56
C ILE A 768 -15.46 -17.27 -13.38
N GLY A 769 -16.71 -16.92 -13.71
CA GLY A 769 -17.02 -15.78 -14.59
C GLY A 769 -16.77 -16.08 -16.06
N GLN A 770 -16.62 -17.37 -16.40
CA GLN A 770 -16.48 -17.86 -17.76
C GLN A 770 -17.61 -18.83 -18.05
N MET A 771 -18.35 -18.55 -19.14
CA MET A 771 -19.41 -19.44 -19.57
C MET A 771 -18.82 -20.70 -20.19
N SER A 772 -19.42 -21.84 -19.88
CA SER A 772 -19.12 -23.10 -20.55
C SER A 772 -20.41 -23.79 -21.00
N VAL A 773 -20.29 -24.65 -22.02
CA VAL A 773 -21.41 -25.44 -22.50
C VAL A 773 -21.62 -26.61 -21.52
N SER A 774 -22.73 -26.60 -20.79
CA SER A 774 -23.04 -27.63 -19.79
C SER A 774 -23.82 -28.81 -20.36
N LYS A 775 -24.72 -28.55 -21.31
CA LYS A 775 -25.52 -29.58 -21.96
C LYS A 775 -25.71 -29.28 -23.44
N THR A 776 -25.59 -30.33 -24.25
CA THR A 776 -25.82 -30.27 -25.69
C THR A 776 -26.94 -31.24 -26.06
N ASP A 777 -27.94 -30.74 -26.76
CA ASP A 777 -29.02 -31.56 -27.33
C ASP A 777 -29.01 -31.40 -28.85
N ILE A 778 -28.43 -32.39 -29.54
CA ILE A 778 -28.33 -32.40 -31.01
C ILE A 778 -29.49 -33.23 -31.55
N GLN A 779 -30.32 -32.61 -32.39
CA GLN A 779 -31.54 -33.23 -32.92
C GLN A 779 -31.42 -33.60 -34.41
N GLY A 780 -32.24 -34.56 -34.83
CA GLY A 780 -32.32 -35.01 -36.23
C GLY A 780 -31.12 -35.83 -36.71
N GLY A 781 -30.85 -35.79 -38.02
CA GLY A 781 -29.79 -36.58 -38.67
C GLY A 781 -28.35 -36.18 -38.31
N TRP A 782 -28.16 -35.23 -37.39
CA TRP A 782 -26.86 -34.70 -36.95
C TRP A 782 -26.31 -35.41 -35.71
N ASN A 783 -27.09 -36.27 -35.04
CA ASN A 783 -26.66 -37.04 -33.86
C ASN A 783 -25.81 -38.29 -34.18
N ASN A 784 -25.45 -38.52 -35.45
CA ASN A 784 -24.53 -39.60 -35.85
C ASN A 784 -23.07 -39.21 -35.55
N ALA A 785 -22.22 -40.18 -35.15
CA ALA A 785 -20.84 -39.93 -34.74
C ALA A 785 -20.00 -39.13 -35.77
N GLU A 786 -20.11 -39.42 -37.07
CA GLU A 786 -19.40 -38.68 -38.13
C GLU A 786 -19.95 -37.26 -38.34
N LYS A 787 -21.27 -37.09 -38.24
CA LYS A 787 -21.93 -35.78 -38.41
C LYS A 787 -21.84 -34.90 -37.17
N LYS A 788 -21.65 -35.47 -35.99
CA LYS A 788 -21.47 -34.76 -34.72
C LYS A 788 -20.16 -33.95 -34.70
N ASN A 789 -19.07 -34.54 -35.20
CA ASN A 789 -17.80 -33.81 -35.34
C ASN A 789 -17.90 -32.70 -36.38
N LEU A 790 -18.57 -32.97 -37.51
CA LEU A 790 -18.84 -31.94 -38.52
C LEU A 790 -19.68 -30.80 -37.93
N TRP A 791 -20.72 -31.11 -37.17
CA TRP A 791 -21.58 -30.13 -36.50
C TRP A 791 -20.80 -29.22 -35.55
N TRP A 792 -19.95 -29.79 -34.68
CA TRP A 792 -19.08 -29.03 -33.79
C TRP A 792 -18.09 -28.14 -34.56
N THR A 793 -17.55 -28.65 -35.68
CA THR A 793 -16.65 -27.87 -36.54
C THR A 793 -17.37 -26.69 -37.16
N LEU A 794 -18.58 -26.88 -37.67
CA LEU A 794 -19.37 -25.82 -38.31
C LEU A 794 -19.80 -24.72 -37.32
N ILE A 795 -20.25 -25.11 -36.13
CA ILE A 795 -20.67 -24.18 -35.08
C ILE A 795 -19.47 -23.45 -34.48
N GLY A 796 -18.37 -24.17 -34.20
CA GLY A 796 -17.15 -23.56 -33.70
C GLY A 796 -16.57 -22.56 -34.70
N LEU A 797 -16.56 -22.87 -36.01
CA LEU A 797 -16.12 -21.93 -37.04
C LEU A 797 -17.03 -20.71 -37.14
N ALA A 798 -18.35 -20.89 -37.04
CA ALA A 798 -19.30 -19.78 -37.09
C ALA A 798 -19.11 -18.79 -35.92
N GLU A 799 -18.87 -19.29 -34.71
CA GLU A 799 -18.66 -18.48 -33.51
C GLU A 799 -17.23 -17.95 -33.36
N MET A 800 -16.27 -18.46 -34.14
CA MET A 800 -14.87 -18.00 -34.09
C MET A 800 -14.72 -16.50 -34.44
N GLY A 801 -15.64 -15.96 -35.25
CA GLY A 801 -15.67 -14.54 -35.60
C GLY A 801 -16.35 -13.62 -34.57
N SER A 802 -16.89 -14.17 -33.47
CA SER A 802 -17.64 -13.43 -32.47
C SER A 802 -16.84 -13.31 -31.16
N GLU A 803 -16.71 -12.08 -30.64
CA GLU A 803 -16.00 -11.82 -29.38
C GLU A 803 -16.87 -12.06 -28.13
N HIS A 804 -18.16 -12.37 -28.33
CA HIS A 804 -19.11 -12.53 -27.24
C HIS A 804 -18.70 -13.68 -26.28
N PRO A 805 -18.87 -13.56 -24.95
CA PRO A 805 -18.52 -14.65 -24.01
C PRO A 805 -19.18 -16.00 -24.32
N ILE A 806 -20.40 -15.97 -24.86
CA ILE A 806 -21.11 -17.15 -25.39
C ILE A 806 -20.33 -17.82 -26.52
N ALA A 807 -19.84 -17.03 -27.48
CA ALA A 807 -19.12 -17.52 -28.64
C ALA A 807 -17.83 -18.25 -28.22
N LYS A 808 -17.05 -17.61 -27.33
CA LYS A 808 -15.82 -18.20 -26.76
C LYS A 808 -16.10 -19.54 -26.07
N ALA A 809 -17.19 -19.63 -25.31
CA ALA A 809 -17.61 -20.86 -24.64
C ALA A 809 -17.92 -22.00 -25.64
N ILE A 810 -18.60 -21.68 -26.73
CA ILE A 810 -18.97 -22.65 -27.77
C ILE A 810 -17.72 -23.09 -28.55
N VAL A 811 -16.82 -22.17 -28.90
CA VAL A 811 -15.57 -22.47 -29.60
C VAL A 811 -14.69 -23.39 -28.73
N LEU A 812 -14.52 -23.09 -27.45
CA LEU A 812 -13.77 -23.94 -26.52
C LEU A 812 -14.39 -25.33 -26.41
N SER A 813 -15.71 -25.41 -26.28
CA SER A 813 -16.41 -26.69 -26.22
C SER A 813 -16.30 -27.48 -27.53
N ALA A 814 -16.33 -26.79 -28.68
CA ALA A 814 -16.11 -27.42 -29.98
C ALA A 814 -14.69 -28.02 -30.09
N LYS A 815 -13.67 -27.28 -29.67
CA LYS A 815 -12.27 -27.77 -29.64
C LYS A 815 -12.11 -28.99 -28.74
N GLU A 816 -12.70 -28.95 -27.54
CA GLU A 816 -12.67 -30.07 -26.58
C GLU A 816 -13.33 -31.34 -27.16
N HIS A 817 -14.50 -31.21 -27.77
CA HIS A 817 -15.21 -32.33 -28.41
C HIS A 817 -14.49 -32.88 -29.65
N LEU A 818 -13.74 -32.03 -30.36
CA LEU A 818 -12.90 -32.40 -31.48
C LEU A 818 -11.52 -32.94 -31.06
N ARG A 819 -11.21 -32.94 -29.75
CA ARG A 819 -9.89 -33.32 -29.19
C ARG A 819 -8.74 -32.46 -29.71
N LEU A 820 -9.04 -31.19 -30.00
CA LEU A 820 -8.08 -30.16 -30.34
C LEU A 820 -7.67 -29.41 -29.06
N GLY A 821 -6.43 -28.94 -29.00
CA GLY A 821 -5.98 -28.08 -27.90
C GLY A 821 -6.76 -26.75 -27.87
N PRO A 822 -6.83 -26.05 -26.73
CA PRO A 822 -7.54 -24.77 -26.61
C PRO A 822 -7.05 -23.71 -27.61
N GLU A 823 -5.80 -23.79 -28.04
CA GLU A 823 -5.12 -22.87 -28.96
C GLU A 823 -5.07 -23.38 -30.42
N ASP A 824 -5.48 -24.62 -30.69
CA ASP A 824 -5.48 -25.16 -32.05
C ASP A 824 -6.59 -24.51 -32.89
N SER A 825 -6.31 -24.20 -34.15
CA SER A 825 -7.30 -23.63 -35.08
C SER A 825 -8.28 -24.70 -35.56
N LEU A 826 -9.54 -24.32 -35.73
CA LEU A 826 -10.52 -25.19 -36.38
C LEU A 826 -10.26 -25.21 -37.89
N ASP A 827 -10.19 -26.40 -38.48
CA ASP A 827 -9.92 -26.58 -39.91
C ASP A 827 -11.13 -26.19 -40.79
N GLY A 828 -11.14 -24.95 -41.28
CA GLY A 828 -12.13 -24.46 -42.23
C GLY A 828 -12.00 -22.97 -42.52
N SER A 829 -12.89 -22.45 -43.37
CA SER A 829 -12.99 -21.02 -43.68
C SER A 829 -14.38 -20.49 -43.35
N VAL A 830 -14.41 -19.24 -42.88
CA VAL A 830 -15.63 -18.48 -42.62
C VAL A 830 -15.78 -17.46 -43.72
N GLY A 831 -16.94 -17.47 -44.38
CA GLY A 831 -17.36 -16.47 -45.37
C GLY A 831 -18.14 -15.34 -44.72
N ASP A 832 -19.27 -14.95 -45.33
CA ASP A 832 -20.10 -13.86 -44.83
C ASP A 832 -20.56 -14.13 -43.38
N PHE A 833 -20.21 -13.20 -42.49
CA PHE A 833 -20.57 -13.20 -41.07
C PHE A 833 -21.39 -11.96 -40.75
N GLU A 834 -22.55 -12.17 -40.13
CA GLU A 834 -23.47 -11.11 -39.70
C GLU A 834 -23.92 -11.38 -38.26
N ALA A 835 -23.61 -10.45 -37.35
CA ALA A 835 -24.03 -10.52 -35.96
C ALA A 835 -25.17 -9.53 -35.69
N VAL A 836 -26.27 -10.03 -35.11
CA VAL A 836 -27.42 -9.22 -34.71
C VAL A 836 -27.46 -9.14 -33.19
N ILE A 837 -27.18 -7.95 -32.67
CA ILE A 837 -27.09 -7.68 -31.23
C ILE A 837 -28.38 -8.11 -30.52
N GLY A 838 -28.24 -8.89 -29.44
CA GLY A 838 -29.34 -9.38 -28.62
C GLY A 838 -30.18 -10.51 -29.24
N LYS A 839 -29.80 -11.02 -30.43
CA LYS A 839 -30.53 -12.07 -31.15
C LYS A 839 -29.67 -13.28 -31.48
N GLY A 840 -28.56 -13.10 -32.19
CA GLY A 840 -27.73 -14.21 -32.67
C GLY A 840 -26.78 -13.84 -33.80
N ILE A 841 -26.14 -14.85 -34.40
CA ILE A 841 -25.23 -14.74 -35.52
C ILE A 841 -25.68 -15.58 -36.73
N THR A 842 -25.35 -15.11 -37.92
CA THR A 842 -25.44 -15.87 -39.17
C THR A 842 -24.05 -15.92 -39.78
N ALA A 843 -23.56 -17.11 -40.13
CA ALA A 843 -22.28 -17.26 -40.78
C ALA A 843 -22.35 -18.29 -41.90
N THR A 844 -21.65 -18.03 -43.01
CA THR A 844 -21.45 -19.03 -44.05
C THR A 844 -20.12 -19.72 -43.81
N VAL A 845 -20.09 -21.02 -43.54
CA VAL A 845 -18.88 -21.74 -43.14
C VAL A 845 -18.58 -22.90 -44.10
N GLU A 846 -17.30 -23.14 -44.34
CA GLU A 846 -16.78 -24.22 -45.17
C GLU A 846 -15.79 -25.03 -44.34
N ALA A 847 -16.17 -26.24 -43.92
CA ALA A 847 -15.31 -27.11 -43.12
C ALA A 847 -14.37 -27.93 -44.02
N ALA A 848 -13.06 -27.92 -43.71
CA ALA A 848 -12.05 -28.61 -44.52
C ALA A 848 -12.14 -30.15 -44.40
N ILE A 849 -12.81 -30.64 -43.36
CA ILE A 849 -13.06 -32.07 -43.10
C ILE A 849 -14.06 -32.68 -44.12
N SER A 850 -14.87 -31.86 -44.80
CA SER A 850 -15.82 -32.34 -45.81
C SER A 850 -15.11 -32.55 -47.16
N ARG A 851 -15.13 -33.80 -47.67
CA ARG A 851 -14.55 -34.16 -48.99
C ARG A 851 -15.13 -33.35 -50.15
N ASP A 852 -16.33 -32.80 -49.99
CA ASP A 852 -17.06 -32.06 -51.03
C ASP A 852 -16.95 -30.53 -50.91
N ARG A 853 -16.19 -29.97 -49.94
CA ARG A 853 -16.06 -28.52 -49.69
C ARG A 853 -17.40 -27.77 -49.75
N THR A 854 -18.41 -28.35 -49.11
CA THR A 854 -19.77 -27.82 -49.11
C THR A 854 -19.87 -26.61 -48.18
N ARG A 855 -20.44 -25.51 -48.67
CA ARG A 855 -20.72 -24.31 -47.87
C ARG A 855 -22.04 -24.47 -47.11
N TYR A 856 -21.99 -24.28 -45.80
CA TYR A 856 -23.15 -24.34 -44.92
C TYR A 856 -23.48 -22.95 -44.40
N LYS A 857 -24.76 -22.56 -44.47
CA LYS A 857 -25.26 -21.39 -43.75
C LYS A 857 -25.61 -21.81 -42.33
N VAL A 858 -24.90 -21.30 -41.34
CA VAL A 858 -25.09 -21.59 -39.91
C VAL A 858 -25.75 -20.40 -39.23
N LEU A 859 -26.75 -20.70 -38.40
CA LEU A 859 -27.55 -19.74 -37.65
C LEU A 859 -27.51 -20.13 -36.18
N ILE A 860 -27.07 -19.22 -35.30
CA ILE A 860 -26.98 -19.48 -33.86
C ILE A 860 -27.63 -18.31 -33.13
N GLY A 861 -28.59 -18.57 -32.25
CA GLY A 861 -29.27 -17.49 -31.54
C GLY A 861 -30.49 -17.92 -30.73
N ASN A 862 -31.30 -16.94 -30.34
CA ASN A 862 -32.57 -17.18 -29.66
C ASN A 862 -33.66 -17.66 -30.63
N VAL A 863 -34.79 -18.13 -30.07
CA VAL A 863 -35.92 -18.65 -30.87
C VAL A 863 -36.43 -17.58 -31.85
N ALA A 864 -36.61 -16.34 -31.38
CA ALA A 864 -37.10 -15.23 -32.20
C ALA A 864 -36.20 -14.96 -33.44
N PHE A 865 -34.89 -15.10 -33.29
CA PHE A 865 -33.92 -14.93 -34.38
C PHE A 865 -34.07 -16.03 -35.44
N LEU A 866 -34.13 -17.29 -35.01
CA LEU A 866 -34.27 -18.44 -35.90
C LEU A 866 -35.59 -18.41 -36.66
N THR A 867 -36.69 -18.07 -35.99
CA THR A 867 -38.00 -17.92 -36.64
C THR A 867 -37.99 -16.78 -37.66
N SER A 868 -37.30 -15.66 -37.37
CA SER A 868 -37.18 -14.54 -38.31
C SER A 868 -36.39 -14.87 -39.58
N GLN A 869 -35.51 -15.88 -39.51
CA GLN A 869 -34.72 -16.39 -40.64
C GLN A 869 -35.40 -17.57 -41.36
N GLY A 870 -36.65 -17.90 -40.99
CA GLY A 870 -37.45 -18.93 -41.66
C GLY A 870 -37.17 -20.37 -41.20
N VAL A 871 -36.51 -20.55 -40.06
CA VAL A 871 -36.24 -21.87 -39.46
C VAL A 871 -37.46 -22.34 -38.64
N ASN A 872 -37.91 -23.57 -38.88
CA ASN A 872 -39.03 -24.17 -38.16
C ASN A 872 -38.53 -24.79 -36.84
N VAL A 873 -38.77 -24.12 -35.71
CA VAL A 873 -38.34 -24.55 -34.37
C VAL A 873 -39.45 -25.43 -33.75
N PRO A 874 -39.16 -26.63 -33.20
CA PRO A 874 -40.18 -27.50 -32.61
C PRO A 874 -40.84 -26.91 -31.34
N ASP A 875 -42.17 -27.05 -31.20
CA ASP A 875 -42.97 -26.51 -30.08
C ASP A 875 -42.59 -27.05 -28.68
N PHE A 876 -41.86 -28.18 -28.59
CA PHE A 876 -41.40 -28.76 -27.31
C PHE A 876 -40.27 -27.94 -26.64
N VAL A 877 -39.77 -26.89 -27.29
CA VAL A 877 -38.61 -26.09 -26.85
C VAL A 877 -39.03 -24.84 -26.06
N GLU A 878 -40.30 -24.70 -25.68
CA GLU A 878 -40.74 -23.63 -24.76
C GLU A 878 -39.90 -23.63 -23.46
N GLU A 879 -39.40 -22.45 -23.09
CA GLU A 879 -38.72 -22.18 -21.83
C GLU A 879 -39.52 -22.75 -20.64
N PRO A 880 -38.93 -23.57 -19.75
CA PRO A 880 -39.53 -23.81 -18.46
C PRO A 880 -39.32 -22.54 -17.61
N LEU A 881 -40.27 -21.60 -17.72
CA LEU A 881 -40.39 -20.43 -16.83
C LEU A 881 -40.87 -20.79 -15.39
N THR A 882 -41.01 -22.09 -15.06
CA THR A 882 -41.36 -22.53 -13.70
C THR A 882 -40.65 -23.82 -13.32
N PRO A 883 -39.91 -23.88 -12.20
CA PRO A 883 -39.48 -25.14 -11.62
C PRO A 883 -40.68 -25.83 -10.97
N ALA A 884 -41.09 -26.99 -11.48
CA ALA A 884 -42.08 -27.83 -10.81
C ALA A 884 -41.47 -28.45 -9.53
N PRO A 885 -42.15 -28.39 -8.36
CA PRO A 885 -41.59 -28.78 -7.07
C PRO A 885 -41.76 -30.28 -6.75
N THR A 886 -41.52 -31.18 -7.72
CA THR A 886 -41.67 -32.62 -7.49
C THR A 886 -40.71 -33.46 -8.32
N ALA A 887 -39.51 -33.74 -7.80
CA ALA A 887 -38.76 -34.95 -8.16
C ALA A 887 -37.82 -35.37 -7.01
N ASN A 888 -37.94 -36.63 -6.61
CA ASN A 888 -37.28 -37.28 -5.47
C ASN A 888 -35.74 -37.16 -5.47
N PRO A 889 -35.09 -37.00 -4.30
CA PRO A 889 -33.63 -36.82 -4.18
C PRO A 889 -32.82 -38.14 -4.22
N ARG A 890 -33.25 -39.17 -4.98
CA ARG A 890 -32.64 -40.52 -4.93
C ARG A 890 -32.26 -41.17 -6.27
N ALA A 891 -32.25 -40.43 -7.38
CA ALA A 891 -31.71 -40.94 -8.66
C ALA A 891 -30.40 -40.21 -9.01
N GLY A 892 -29.39 -40.98 -9.40
CA GLY A 892 -27.98 -40.59 -9.39
C GLY A 892 -27.52 -39.62 -10.49
N SER A 893 -26.44 -38.91 -10.15
CA SER A 893 -25.35 -38.47 -11.02
C SER A 893 -25.70 -38.12 -12.47
N GLN A 894 -26.08 -36.87 -12.74
CA GLN A 894 -25.57 -36.08 -13.89
C GLN A 894 -26.10 -34.63 -13.88
N ALA A 895 -25.16 -33.70 -14.12
CA ALA A 895 -25.29 -32.27 -14.46
C ALA A 895 -25.72 -31.27 -13.37
N HIS A 896 -24.71 -30.67 -12.72
CA HIS A 896 -24.79 -29.46 -11.92
C HIS A 896 -24.57 -28.22 -12.81
N SER A 897 -25.62 -27.60 -13.34
CA SER A 897 -25.49 -26.37 -14.14
C SER A 897 -26.23 -25.21 -13.47
N ALA A 898 -25.51 -24.15 -13.07
CA ALA A 898 -26.08 -22.84 -12.76
C ALA A 898 -27.05 -22.41 -13.88
N GLY A 899 -28.17 -21.75 -13.56
CA GLY A 899 -29.28 -21.55 -14.50
C GLY A 899 -28.84 -21.30 -15.93
N THR A 900 -29.29 -22.19 -16.82
CA THR A 900 -28.72 -22.37 -18.14
C THR A 900 -29.27 -21.34 -19.11
N THR A 901 -28.39 -20.60 -19.77
CA THR A 901 -28.76 -19.82 -20.96
C THR A 901 -28.85 -20.80 -22.13
N THR A 902 -30.04 -21.00 -22.66
CA THR A 902 -30.26 -21.87 -23.82
C THR A 902 -30.14 -21.06 -25.10
N ILE A 903 -29.24 -21.49 -25.98
CA ILE A 903 -29.10 -20.98 -27.33
C ILE A 903 -29.43 -22.11 -28.31
N HIS A 904 -29.95 -21.73 -29.47
CA HIS A 904 -30.43 -22.68 -30.47
C HIS A 904 -29.58 -22.57 -31.73
N THR A 905 -29.38 -23.71 -32.40
CA THR A 905 -28.51 -23.80 -33.58
C THR A 905 -29.26 -24.41 -34.75
N ALA A 906 -29.08 -23.82 -35.93
CA ALA A 906 -29.65 -24.29 -37.18
C ALA A 906 -28.61 -24.24 -38.31
N ILE A 907 -28.74 -25.18 -39.24
CA ILE A 907 -27.91 -25.28 -40.44
C ILE A 907 -28.86 -25.27 -41.64
N GLY A 908 -28.67 -24.31 -42.54
CA GLY A 908 -29.59 -24.00 -43.63
C GLY A 908 -30.95 -23.58 -43.06
N ASN A 909 -32.01 -24.28 -43.45
CA ASN A 909 -33.38 -24.05 -42.97
C ASN A 909 -33.82 -25.09 -41.91
N THR A 910 -32.88 -25.89 -41.40
CA THR A 910 -33.16 -27.00 -40.50
C THR A 910 -32.64 -26.73 -39.09
N TYR A 911 -33.51 -26.91 -38.10
CA TYR A 911 -33.13 -26.89 -36.69
C TYR A 911 -32.20 -28.08 -36.39
N THR A 912 -31.06 -27.81 -35.74
CA THR A 912 -30.03 -28.83 -35.48
C THR A 912 -29.79 -29.15 -34.02
N GLY A 913 -30.12 -28.24 -33.10
CA GLY A 913 -30.01 -28.53 -31.68
C GLY A 913 -30.06 -27.32 -30.76
N THR A 914 -29.92 -27.60 -29.47
CA THR A 914 -29.86 -26.63 -28.38
C THR A 914 -28.55 -26.78 -27.62
N LEU A 915 -27.87 -25.67 -27.36
CA LEU A 915 -26.71 -25.61 -26.47
C LEU A 915 -27.15 -24.88 -25.19
N SER A 916 -26.96 -25.52 -24.04
CA SER A 916 -27.19 -24.92 -22.74
C SER A 916 -25.85 -24.45 -22.18
N LEU A 917 -25.72 -23.15 -21.94
CA LEU A 917 -24.55 -22.52 -21.36
C LEU A 917 -24.81 -22.24 -19.89
N SER A 918 -23.81 -22.47 -19.04
CA SER A 918 -23.87 -22.06 -17.65
C SER A 918 -22.52 -21.56 -17.20
N ASP A 919 -22.52 -20.65 -16.25
CA ASP A 919 -21.29 -20.29 -15.54
C ASP A 919 -20.89 -21.43 -14.60
N THR A 920 -19.60 -21.71 -14.55
CA THR A 920 -19.05 -22.81 -13.75
C THR A 920 -18.77 -22.34 -12.33
N ILE A 921 -19.21 -23.11 -11.35
CA ILE A 921 -18.99 -22.81 -9.94
C ILE A 921 -17.54 -23.18 -9.59
N LYS A 922 -16.84 -22.32 -8.83
CA LYS A 922 -15.48 -22.63 -8.38
C LYS A 922 -15.47 -23.89 -7.51
N PRO A 923 -14.50 -24.81 -7.67
CA PRO A 923 -14.43 -26.03 -6.86
C PRO A 923 -14.39 -25.78 -5.35
N SER A 924 -13.80 -24.65 -4.93
CA SER A 924 -13.68 -24.23 -3.54
C SER A 924 -14.94 -23.52 -2.97
N ALA A 925 -15.93 -23.16 -3.79
CA ALA A 925 -17.07 -22.34 -3.39
C ALA A 925 -17.97 -23.03 -2.34
N ARG A 926 -18.34 -24.29 -2.58
CA ARG A 926 -19.15 -25.07 -1.63
C ARG A 926 -18.40 -25.32 -0.32
N ALA A 927 -17.12 -25.66 -0.40
CA ALA A 927 -16.28 -25.83 0.79
C ALA A 927 -16.17 -24.53 1.61
N CYS A 928 -16.13 -23.36 0.95
CA CYS A 928 -16.13 -22.06 1.59
C CYS A 928 -17.42 -21.79 2.37
N VAL A 929 -18.59 -21.99 1.77
CA VAL A 929 -19.88 -21.79 2.45
C VAL A 929 -20.07 -22.76 3.60
N LEU A 930 -19.68 -24.03 3.44
CA LEU A 930 -19.69 -25.00 4.53
C LEU A 930 -18.74 -24.60 5.68
N ALA A 931 -17.56 -24.05 5.37
CA ALA A 931 -16.64 -23.53 6.37
C ALA A 931 -17.20 -22.33 7.12
N LEU A 932 -17.87 -21.40 6.44
CA LEU A 932 -18.55 -20.25 7.06
C LEU A 932 -19.70 -20.69 7.96
N SER A 933 -20.53 -21.62 7.49
CA SER A 933 -21.61 -22.21 8.28
C SER A 933 -21.07 -22.88 9.56
N ARG A 934 -19.95 -23.61 9.46
CA ARG A 934 -19.26 -24.21 10.62
C ARG A 934 -18.70 -23.17 11.60
N LEU A 935 -18.34 -21.98 11.11
CA LEU A 935 -17.91 -20.84 11.94
C LEU A 935 -19.09 -20.07 12.56
N GLY A 936 -20.34 -20.47 12.28
CA GLY A 936 -21.55 -19.82 12.75
C GLY A 936 -21.91 -18.55 11.98
N ILE A 937 -21.39 -18.39 10.75
CA ILE A 937 -21.60 -17.23 9.89
C ILE A 937 -22.63 -17.59 8.82
N LYS A 938 -23.68 -16.77 8.67
CA LYS A 938 -24.68 -16.94 7.61
C LYS A 938 -24.15 -16.45 6.27
N SER A 939 -24.66 -16.99 5.18
CA SER A 939 -24.25 -16.64 3.82
C SER A 939 -25.46 -16.35 2.94
N SER A 940 -25.44 -15.25 2.20
CA SER A 940 -26.46 -14.90 1.21
C SER A 940 -25.82 -14.63 -0.16
N ILE A 941 -26.60 -14.75 -1.23
CA ILE A 941 -26.17 -14.39 -2.59
C ILE A 941 -26.90 -13.11 -3.01
N VAL A 942 -26.17 -12.15 -3.56
CA VAL A 942 -26.72 -10.96 -4.21
C VAL A 942 -26.18 -10.91 -5.64
N THR A 943 -27.05 -10.91 -6.66
CA THR A 943 -26.62 -10.94 -8.06
C THR A 943 -27.54 -10.14 -8.97
N GLY A 944 -26.99 -9.62 -10.07
CA GLY A 944 -27.75 -9.02 -11.16
C GLY A 944 -28.42 -10.05 -12.08
N ASP A 945 -28.05 -11.33 -11.96
CA ASP A 945 -28.55 -12.39 -12.83
C ASP A 945 -30.01 -12.78 -12.51
N THR A 946 -30.61 -13.57 -13.39
CA THR A 946 -31.99 -14.02 -13.23
C THR A 946 -32.16 -14.90 -11.98
N SER A 947 -33.34 -14.81 -11.35
CA SER A 947 -33.68 -15.56 -10.13
C SER A 947 -33.50 -17.07 -10.30
N ALA A 948 -33.85 -17.63 -11.47
CA ALA A 948 -33.64 -19.04 -11.78
C ALA A 948 -32.15 -19.44 -11.72
N SER A 949 -31.25 -18.61 -12.24
CA SER A 949 -29.80 -18.87 -12.19
C SER A 949 -29.25 -18.78 -10.78
N ALA A 950 -29.64 -17.75 -10.03
CA ALA A 950 -29.21 -17.55 -8.65
C ALA A 950 -29.63 -18.71 -7.73
N MET A 951 -30.87 -19.20 -7.84
CA MET A 951 -31.37 -20.31 -7.02
C MET A 951 -30.61 -21.62 -7.26
N VAL A 952 -30.22 -21.91 -8.51
CA VAL A 952 -29.45 -23.12 -8.81
C VAL A 952 -28.05 -23.06 -8.24
N VAL A 953 -27.38 -21.89 -8.31
CA VAL A 953 -26.06 -21.69 -7.68
C VAL A 953 -26.19 -21.78 -6.16
N ALA A 954 -27.21 -21.16 -5.56
CA ALA A 954 -27.46 -21.24 -4.13
C ALA A 954 -27.64 -22.69 -3.66
N ALA A 955 -28.45 -23.48 -4.36
CA ALA A 955 -28.67 -24.90 -4.05
C ALA A 955 -27.38 -25.73 -4.20
N ALA A 956 -26.55 -25.44 -5.22
CA ALA A 956 -25.30 -26.13 -5.44
C ALA A 956 -24.25 -25.84 -4.35
N VAL A 957 -24.18 -24.59 -3.88
CA VAL A 957 -23.20 -24.15 -2.87
C VAL A 957 -23.71 -24.42 -1.43
N GLY A 958 -25.02 -24.55 -1.24
CA GLY A 958 -25.65 -24.86 0.06
C GLY A 958 -26.19 -23.64 0.81
N ILE A 959 -26.62 -22.60 0.09
CA ILE A 959 -27.25 -21.38 0.63
C ILE A 959 -28.78 -21.55 0.63
N ASP A 960 -29.45 -21.08 1.69
CA ASP A 960 -30.90 -21.17 1.82
C ASP A 960 -31.61 -20.30 0.76
N PRO A 961 -32.69 -20.78 0.10
CA PRO A 961 -33.44 -20.01 -0.88
C PRO A 961 -33.97 -18.66 -0.37
N ALA A 962 -34.20 -18.52 0.94
CA ALA A 962 -34.65 -17.26 1.54
C ALA A 962 -33.57 -16.16 1.54
N ASP A 963 -32.29 -16.55 1.44
CA ASP A 963 -31.13 -15.66 1.49
C ASP A 963 -30.55 -15.39 0.07
N VAL A 964 -31.38 -15.52 -0.97
CA VAL A 964 -31.00 -15.28 -2.37
C VAL A 964 -31.71 -14.02 -2.90
N HIS A 965 -30.92 -13.01 -3.25
CA HIS A 965 -31.37 -11.79 -3.88
C HIS A 965 -30.86 -11.75 -5.32
N ALA A 966 -31.77 -11.76 -6.29
CA ALA A 966 -31.46 -11.85 -7.71
C ALA A 966 -32.06 -10.69 -8.49
N SER A 967 -31.55 -10.46 -9.69
CA SER A 967 -31.99 -9.39 -10.60
C SER A 967 -31.86 -7.99 -9.98
N CYS A 968 -30.80 -7.80 -9.18
CA CYS A 968 -30.52 -6.55 -8.47
C CYS A 968 -29.63 -5.63 -9.30
N ALA A 969 -29.98 -4.34 -9.40
CA ALA A 969 -29.08 -3.32 -9.91
C ALA A 969 -28.00 -2.96 -8.87
N PRO A 970 -26.89 -2.29 -9.25
CA PRO A 970 -25.84 -1.88 -8.30
C PRO A 970 -26.36 -1.06 -7.10
N ALA A 971 -27.35 -0.19 -7.32
CA ALA A 971 -28.00 0.58 -6.25
C ALA A 971 -28.79 -0.31 -5.29
N ASP A 972 -29.44 -1.36 -5.81
CA ASP A 972 -30.21 -2.32 -5.01
C ASP A 972 -29.27 -3.19 -4.16
N LYS A 973 -28.08 -3.55 -4.68
CA LYS A 973 -27.08 -4.29 -3.92
C LYS A 973 -26.69 -3.54 -2.64
N LYS A 974 -26.45 -2.22 -2.76
CA LYS A 974 -26.17 -1.35 -1.61
C LYS A 974 -27.36 -1.31 -0.64
N ALA A 975 -28.58 -1.11 -1.14
CA ALA A 975 -29.77 -1.06 -0.30
C ALA A 975 -30.02 -2.37 0.48
N ILE A 976 -29.71 -3.52 -0.11
CA ILE A 976 -29.80 -4.83 0.54
C ILE A 976 -28.76 -4.95 1.67
N VAL A 977 -27.52 -4.50 1.43
CA VAL A 977 -26.48 -4.48 2.47
C VAL A 977 -26.91 -3.58 3.64
N GLU A 978 -27.43 -2.39 3.36
CA GLU A 978 -27.93 -1.45 4.38
C GLU A 978 -29.15 -2.02 5.16
N ASP A 979 -30.06 -2.73 4.49
CA ASP A 979 -31.17 -3.41 5.15
C ASP A 979 -30.67 -4.51 6.10
N LEU A 980 -29.72 -5.34 5.66
CA LEU A 980 -29.11 -6.38 6.50
C LEU A 980 -28.36 -5.79 7.70
N GLN A 981 -27.69 -4.65 7.53
CA GLN A 981 -27.06 -3.90 8.62
C GLN A 981 -28.09 -3.34 9.61
N SER A 982 -29.20 -2.79 9.12
CA SER A 982 -30.27 -2.23 9.97
C SER A 982 -30.91 -3.26 10.90
N ARG A 983 -30.88 -4.55 10.51
CA ARG A 983 -31.33 -5.69 11.30
C ARG A 983 -30.34 -6.11 12.40
N GLY A 984 -29.24 -5.37 12.57
CA GLY A 984 -28.17 -5.65 13.54
C GLY A 984 -27.14 -6.67 13.06
N GLY A 985 -27.13 -6.99 11.76
CA GLY A 985 -26.07 -7.79 11.13
C GLY A 985 -24.78 -6.99 11.01
N VAL A 986 -23.62 -7.65 11.20
CA VAL A 986 -22.31 -7.12 10.82
C VAL A 986 -21.93 -7.83 9.53
N ILE A 987 -21.98 -7.07 8.43
CA ILE A 987 -22.05 -7.62 7.08
C ILE A 987 -20.68 -7.57 6.42
N GLY A 988 -20.20 -8.74 5.99
CA GLY A 988 -19.08 -8.85 5.06
C GLY A 988 -19.59 -9.00 3.63
N MET A 989 -19.25 -8.11 2.71
CA MET A 989 -19.57 -8.26 1.28
C MET A 989 -18.36 -8.80 0.53
N VAL A 990 -18.53 -9.81 -0.31
CA VAL A 990 -17.49 -10.37 -1.19
C VAL A 990 -17.85 -10.09 -2.64
N GLY A 991 -16.95 -9.47 -3.39
CA GLY A 991 -17.19 -9.16 -4.80
C GLY A 991 -15.90 -8.85 -5.56
N ASP A 992 -15.98 -8.88 -6.89
CA ASP A 992 -14.87 -8.63 -7.80
C ASP A 992 -15.20 -7.59 -8.89
N GLY A 993 -16.49 -7.26 -9.08
CA GLY A 993 -16.93 -6.36 -10.13
C GLY A 993 -16.95 -4.87 -9.75
N ILE A 994 -16.89 -4.01 -10.77
CA ILE A 994 -17.16 -2.56 -10.67
C ILE A 994 -18.57 -2.30 -10.14
N ASN A 995 -19.50 -3.20 -10.50
CA ASN A 995 -20.90 -3.17 -10.06
C ASN A 995 -21.04 -3.40 -8.54
N ASP A 996 -20.01 -3.96 -7.89
CA ASP A 996 -20.03 -4.31 -6.48
C ASP A 996 -19.32 -3.28 -5.60
N SER A 997 -18.52 -2.39 -6.19
CA SER A 997 -17.74 -1.39 -5.46
C SER A 997 -18.60 -0.52 -4.52
N PRO A 998 -19.80 -0.05 -4.91
CA PRO A 998 -20.67 0.69 -4.00
C PRO A 998 -21.17 -0.14 -2.82
N ALA A 999 -21.46 -1.43 -3.04
CA ALA A 999 -21.91 -2.36 -2.00
C ALA A 999 -20.75 -2.75 -1.07
N LEU A 1000 -19.55 -3.00 -1.62
CA LEU A 1000 -18.32 -3.27 -0.88
C LEU A 1000 -17.94 -2.12 0.05
N ALA A 1001 -18.09 -0.87 -0.41
CA ALA A 1001 -17.82 0.32 0.40
C ALA A 1001 -18.88 0.55 1.49
N SER A 1002 -20.14 0.15 1.26
CA SER A 1002 -21.22 0.29 2.26
C SER A 1002 -21.21 -0.80 3.33
N ALA A 1003 -20.65 -1.96 3.02
CA ALA A 1003 -20.56 -3.07 3.96
C ALA A 1003 -19.64 -2.73 5.14
N ASP A 1004 -19.88 -3.37 6.29
CA ASP A 1004 -18.98 -3.20 7.46
C ASP A 1004 -17.56 -3.66 7.12
N ILE A 1005 -17.46 -4.68 6.25
CA ILE A 1005 -16.23 -5.10 5.59
C ILE A 1005 -16.51 -5.49 4.14
N GLY A 1006 -15.85 -4.83 3.20
CA GLY A 1006 -15.70 -5.30 1.82
C GLY A 1006 -14.52 -6.27 1.69
N ILE A 1007 -14.71 -7.38 0.99
CA ILE A 1007 -13.69 -8.37 0.65
C ILE A 1007 -13.61 -8.46 -0.88
N ALA A 1008 -12.48 -8.11 -1.47
CA ALA A 1008 -12.24 -8.22 -2.91
C ALA A 1008 -11.28 -9.37 -3.24
N LEU A 1009 -11.48 -9.96 -4.42
CA LEU A 1009 -10.57 -10.89 -5.08
C LEU A 1009 -9.58 -10.10 -5.95
N SER A 1010 -8.36 -10.60 -6.19
CA SER A 1010 -7.33 -9.91 -6.98
C SER A 1010 -7.60 -9.87 -8.48
N THR A 1011 -8.49 -10.74 -9.00
CA THR A 1011 -9.06 -10.60 -10.34
C THR A 1011 -10.04 -9.44 -10.43
N GLY A 1012 -10.47 -8.90 -9.29
CA GLY A 1012 -11.43 -7.82 -9.24
C GLY A 1012 -10.90 -6.54 -9.84
N THR A 1013 -11.82 -5.70 -10.31
CA THR A 1013 -11.47 -4.39 -10.87
C THR A 1013 -10.80 -3.50 -9.82
N ASP A 1014 -9.93 -2.59 -10.27
CA ASP A 1014 -9.18 -1.71 -9.37
C ASP A 1014 -10.09 -0.91 -8.42
N VAL A 1015 -11.28 -0.53 -8.89
CA VAL A 1015 -12.33 0.14 -8.10
C VAL A 1015 -12.87 -0.76 -6.97
N ALA A 1016 -13.05 -2.06 -7.23
CA ALA A 1016 -13.47 -3.03 -6.22
C ALA A 1016 -12.35 -3.30 -5.20
N MET A 1017 -11.10 -3.40 -5.67
CA MET A 1017 -9.94 -3.53 -4.78
C MET A 1017 -9.76 -2.30 -3.90
N GLU A 1018 -9.95 -1.09 -4.43
CA GLU A 1018 -9.87 0.16 -3.67
C GLU A 1018 -10.97 0.24 -2.60
N ALA A 1019 -12.21 -0.06 -2.97
CA ALA A 1019 -13.37 -0.05 -2.06
C ALA A 1019 -13.31 -1.11 -0.95
N ALA A 1020 -12.64 -2.25 -1.19
CA ALA A 1020 -12.60 -3.35 -0.22
C ALA A 1020 -11.64 -3.10 0.95
N SER A 1021 -12.01 -3.60 2.12
CA SER A 1021 -11.21 -3.58 3.34
C SER A 1021 -10.28 -4.80 3.47
N ILE A 1022 -10.60 -5.92 2.82
CA ILE A 1022 -9.75 -7.10 2.74
C ILE A 1022 -9.57 -7.44 1.25
N VAL A 1023 -8.35 -7.67 0.81
CA VAL A 1023 -8.03 -8.06 -0.57
C VAL A 1023 -7.35 -9.43 -0.54
N LEU A 1024 -7.90 -10.37 -1.29
CA LEU A 1024 -7.38 -11.72 -1.43
C LEU A 1024 -6.57 -11.82 -2.72
N MET A 1025 -5.29 -12.16 -2.61
CA MET A 1025 -4.36 -12.23 -3.74
C MET A 1025 -4.62 -13.42 -4.66
N THR A 1026 -5.28 -14.47 -4.15
CA THR A 1026 -5.56 -15.71 -4.89
C THR A 1026 -7.03 -15.79 -5.28
N ASN A 1027 -7.31 -16.05 -6.55
CA ASN A 1027 -8.69 -16.08 -7.08
C ASN A 1027 -9.30 -17.48 -7.17
N THR A 1028 -8.46 -18.51 -7.06
CA THR A 1028 -8.84 -19.92 -7.17
C THR A 1028 -9.32 -20.50 -5.83
N ASP A 1029 -8.71 -20.08 -4.72
CA ASP A 1029 -9.05 -20.56 -3.38
C ASP A 1029 -9.97 -19.59 -2.60
N LEU A 1030 -11.30 -19.70 -2.81
CA LEU A 1030 -12.32 -18.96 -2.05
C LEU A 1030 -12.28 -19.24 -0.54
N LEU A 1031 -11.62 -20.32 -0.19
CA LEU A 1031 -11.46 -20.86 1.14
C LEU A 1031 -10.49 -19.94 1.96
N ALA A 1032 -9.79 -19.01 1.29
CA ALA A 1032 -9.09 -17.87 1.90
C ALA A 1032 -10.01 -16.88 2.62
N ILE A 1033 -11.28 -16.75 2.21
CA ILE A 1033 -12.28 -15.89 2.87
C ILE A 1033 -12.48 -16.30 4.33
N PRO A 1034 -12.92 -17.53 4.66
CA PRO A 1034 -13.04 -17.96 6.05
C PRO A 1034 -11.69 -18.01 6.77
N ALA A 1035 -10.58 -18.24 6.07
CA ALA A 1035 -9.24 -18.18 6.66
C ALA A 1035 -8.89 -16.77 7.15
N SER A 1036 -9.24 -15.71 6.40
CA SER A 1036 -9.03 -14.31 6.79
C SER A 1036 -9.79 -13.93 8.06
N LEU A 1037 -11.01 -14.46 8.23
CA LEU A 1037 -11.83 -14.25 9.42
C LEU A 1037 -11.25 -14.99 10.64
N VAL A 1038 -10.77 -16.22 10.45
CA VAL A 1038 -10.10 -16.99 11.52
C VAL A 1038 -8.77 -16.32 11.91
N LEU A 1039 -8.00 -15.83 10.95
CA LEU A 1039 -6.76 -15.08 11.21
C LEU A 1039 -7.07 -13.81 12.03
N SER A 1040 -8.07 -13.03 11.63
CA SER A 1040 -8.51 -11.85 12.37
C SER A 1040 -8.92 -12.19 13.81
N ARG A 1041 -9.69 -13.26 14.01
CA ARG A 1041 -10.04 -13.76 15.35
C ARG A 1041 -8.82 -14.20 16.15
N ALA A 1042 -7.83 -14.85 15.52
CA ALA A 1042 -6.60 -15.29 16.17
C ALA A 1042 -5.71 -14.10 16.60
N ILE A 1043 -5.61 -13.06 15.76
CA ILE A 1043 -4.91 -11.81 16.08
C ILE A 1043 -5.57 -11.14 17.29
N PHE A 1044 -6.89 -10.98 17.29
CA PHE A 1044 -7.61 -10.37 18.40
C PHE A 1044 -7.58 -11.18 19.69
N PHE A 1045 -7.65 -12.51 19.58
CA PHE A 1045 -7.45 -13.37 20.74
C PHE A 1045 -6.05 -13.17 21.33
N ARG A 1046 -5.02 -13.03 20.49
CA ARG A 1046 -3.66 -12.75 20.92
C ARG A 1046 -3.53 -11.38 21.58
N ILE A 1047 -4.17 -10.34 21.03
CA ILE A 1047 -4.22 -9.00 21.64
C ILE A 1047 -4.85 -9.07 23.04
N LYS A 1048 -6.02 -9.71 23.16
CA LYS A 1048 -6.71 -9.88 24.46
C LYS A 1048 -5.86 -10.66 25.46
N LEU A 1049 -5.19 -11.72 25.01
CA LEU A 1049 -4.29 -12.51 25.84
C LEU A 1049 -3.09 -11.67 26.32
N ASN A 1050 -2.45 -10.92 25.43
CA ASN A 1050 -1.32 -10.04 25.76
C ASN A 1050 -1.72 -8.94 26.74
N LEU A 1051 -2.89 -8.33 26.53
CA LEU A 1051 -3.48 -7.34 27.42
C LEU A 1051 -3.76 -7.94 28.81
N ALA A 1052 -4.35 -9.13 28.85
CA ALA A 1052 -4.62 -9.86 30.08
C ALA A 1052 -3.33 -10.18 30.84
N TRP A 1053 -2.27 -10.66 30.15
CA TRP A 1053 -0.97 -10.89 30.77
C TRP A 1053 -0.39 -9.59 31.37
N ALA A 1054 -0.37 -8.50 30.59
CA ALA A 1054 0.14 -7.22 31.06
C ALA A 1054 -0.59 -6.71 32.32
N CYS A 1055 -1.93 -6.81 32.33
CA CYS A 1055 -2.73 -6.43 33.49
C CYS A 1055 -2.55 -7.39 34.68
N MET A 1056 -2.41 -8.70 34.44
CA MET A 1056 -2.29 -9.70 35.49
C MET A 1056 -0.99 -9.53 36.30
N TYR A 1057 0.15 -9.26 35.65
CA TYR A 1057 1.40 -8.97 36.36
C TYR A 1057 1.24 -7.78 37.29
N ASN A 1058 0.62 -6.70 36.80
CA ASN A 1058 0.38 -5.49 37.57
C ASN A 1058 -0.59 -5.72 38.74
N PHE A 1059 -1.71 -6.42 38.48
CA PHE A 1059 -2.72 -6.72 39.49
C PHE A 1059 -2.17 -7.59 40.62
N ILE A 1060 -1.35 -8.60 40.30
CA ILE A 1060 -0.77 -9.50 41.31
C ILE A 1060 0.33 -8.79 42.09
N GLY A 1061 1.25 -8.07 41.44
CA GLY A 1061 2.42 -7.54 42.14
C GLY A 1061 2.23 -6.17 42.81
N LEU A 1062 1.21 -5.38 42.43
CA LEU A 1062 0.90 -4.11 43.12
C LEU A 1062 0.64 -4.30 44.62
N PRO A 1063 -0.21 -5.25 45.07
CA PRO A 1063 -0.39 -5.52 46.50
C PRO A 1063 0.91 -5.88 47.24
N PHE A 1064 1.83 -6.61 46.60
CA PHE A 1064 3.14 -6.92 47.16
C PHE A 1064 4.06 -5.69 47.22
N ALA A 1065 4.01 -4.81 46.21
CA ALA A 1065 4.75 -3.54 46.20
C ALA A 1065 4.20 -2.54 47.24
N MET A 1066 2.87 -2.51 47.42
CA MET A 1066 2.19 -1.72 48.46
C MET A 1066 2.48 -2.24 49.88
N GLY A 1067 3.08 -3.42 50.02
CA GLY A 1067 3.49 -3.96 51.31
C GLY A 1067 2.35 -4.61 52.11
N PHE A 1068 1.19 -4.92 51.51
CA PHE A 1068 0.10 -5.63 52.22
C PHE A 1068 0.56 -6.93 52.89
N PHE A 1069 1.57 -7.58 52.30
CA PHE A 1069 2.15 -8.83 52.81
C PHE A 1069 3.37 -8.64 53.73
N LEU A 1070 3.70 -7.40 54.13
CA LEU A 1070 4.73 -7.10 55.12
C LEU A 1070 4.54 -7.82 56.47
N PRO A 1071 3.31 -8.03 56.99
CA PRO A 1071 3.11 -8.83 58.20
C PRO A 1071 3.62 -10.28 58.08
N TRP A 1072 3.61 -10.82 56.86
CA TRP A 1072 4.16 -12.15 56.53
C TRP A 1072 5.64 -12.09 56.09
N GLY A 1073 6.26 -10.92 56.12
CA GLY A 1073 7.67 -10.72 55.74
C GLY A 1073 7.93 -10.68 54.24
N LEU A 1074 6.89 -10.59 53.40
CA LEU A 1074 7.03 -10.54 51.94
C LEU A 1074 6.95 -9.09 51.45
N SER A 1075 8.03 -8.58 50.86
CA SER A 1075 8.10 -7.27 50.21
C SER A 1075 8.91 -7.33 48.92
N ILE A 1076 8.46 -6.66 47.86
CA ILE A 1076 9.18 -6.62 46.58
C ILE A 1076 10.19 -5.47 46.61
N HIS A 1077 11.46 -5.78 46.35
CA HIS A 1077 12.48 -4.76 46.12
C HIS A 1077 12.23 -4.05 44.77
N PRO A 1078 12.44 -2.72 44.64
CA PRO A 1078 12.26 -2.00 43.38
C PRO A 1078 12.99 -2.61 42.18
N MET A 1079 14.13 -3.28 42.40
CA MET A 1079 14.84 -4.01 41.33
C MET A 1079 14.07 -5.23 40.84
N ALA A 1080 13.50 -6.02 41.75
CA ALA A 1080 12.66 -7.16 41.39
C ALA A 1080 11.39 -6.69 40.66
N ALA A 1081 10.88 -5.51 41.02
CA ALA A 1081 9.81 -4.85 40.27
C ALA A 1081 10.22 -4.49 38.83
N GLY A 1082 11.40 -3.87 38.65
CA GLY A 1082 11.95 -3.58 37.32
C GLY A 1082 12.20 -4.83 36.46
N ALA A 1083 12.69 -5.91 37.06
CA ALA A 1083 12.89 -7.19 36.39
C ALA A 1083 11.56 -7.86 35.98
N ALA A 1084 10.55 -7.82 36.85
CA ALA A 1084 9.21 -8.34 36.55
C ALA A 1084 8.54 -7.58 35.40
N MET A 1085 8.75 -6.25 35.32
CA MET A 1085 8.28 -5.42 34.20
C MET A 1085 8.94 -5.81 32.87
N ALA A 1086 10.26 -6.03 32.87
CA ALA A 1086 10.99 -6.49 31.69
C ALA A 1086 10.49 -7.88 31.25
N ALA A 1087 10.27 -8.81 32.20
CA ALA A 1087 9.72 -10.13 31.93
C ALA A 1087 8.30 -10.07 31.33
N SER A 1088 7.45 -9.19 31.84
CA SER A 1088 6.10 -8.94 31.28
C SER A 1088 6.18 -8.51 29.82
N SER A 1089 7.05 -7.56 29.49
CA SER A 1089 7.23 -7.07 28.11
C SER A 1089 7.75 -8.18 27.17
N VAL A 1090 8.71 -8.98 27.63
CA VAL A 1090 9.23 -10.13 26.87
C VAL A 1090 8.14 -11.18 26.62
N SER A 1091 7.29 -11.45 27.61
CA SER A 1091 6.19 -12.41 27.48
C SER A 1091 5.19 -12.00 26.39
N VAL A 1092 4.85 -10.70 26.32
CA VAL A 1092 3.96 -10.13 25.29
C VAL A 1092 4.60 -10.20 23.90
N VAL A 1093 5.89 -9.87 23.77
CA VAL A 1093 6.60 -9.96 22.49
C VAL A 1093 6.67 -11.40 22.01
N PHE A 1094 7.02 -12.35 22.89
CA PHE A 1094 7.10 -13.77 22.55
C PHE A 1094 5.74 -14.33 22.13
N SER A 1095 4.68 -13.99 22.89
CA SER A 1095 3.31 -14.34 22.55
C SER A 1095 2.90 -13.80 21.18
N SER A 1096 3.27 -12.56 20.85
CA SER A 1096 2.98 -11.95 19.54
C SER A 1096 3.77 -12.61 18.41
N LEU A 1097 5.06 -12.92 18.61
CA LEU A 1097 5.88 -13.62 17.62
C LEU A 1097 5.40 -15.04 17.34
N HIS A 1098 4.68 -15.67 18.29
CA HIS A 1098 4.06 -16.97 18.07
C HIS A 1098 2.99 -16.94 16.95
N LEU A 1099 2.46 -15.77 16.57
CA LEU A 1099 1.59 -15.64 15.40
C LEU A 1099 2.30 -15.99 14.09
N LYS A 1100 3.64 -15.95 14.02
CA LYS A 1100 4.41 -16.37 12.84
C LYS A 1100 4.24 -17.85 12.48
N PHE A 1101 3.88 -18.67 13.46
CA PHE A 1101 3.62 -20.09 13.25
C PHE A 1101 2.15 -20.37 13.00
N TRP A 1102 1.34 -19.33 12.74
CA TRP A 1102 -0.05 -19.53 12.40
C TRP A 1102 -0.17 -20.12 10.99
N ASN A 1103 -0.76 -21.30 10.92
CA ASN A 1103 -1.15 -21.95 9.69
C ASN A 1103 -2.67 -22.08 9.66
N ARG A 1104 -3.20 -22.12 8.45
CA ARG A 1104 -4.62 -22.39 8.20
C ARG A 1104 -5.08 -23.66 8.93
N PRO A 1105 -6.27 -23.65 9.58
CA PRO A 1105 -6.75 -24.81 10.33
C PRO A 1105 -6.83 -26.07 9.46
N SER A 1106 -6.40 -27.22 10.00
CA SER A 1106 -6.30 -28.48 9.25
C SER A 1106 -7.63 -29.02 8.71
N TRP A 1107 -8.75 -28.64 9.32
CA TRP A 1107 -10.10 -28.99 8.85
C TRP A 1107 -10.57 -28.17 7.65
N MET A 1108 -9.89 -27.07 7.33
CA MET A 1108 -10.25 -26.11 6.29
C MET A 1108 -9.55 -26.47 4.97
N LYS A 1109 -9.82 -27.67 4.48
CA LYS A 1109 -9.34 -28.22 3.20
C LYS A 1109 -10.52 -28.60 2.33
N VAL A 1110 -10.38 -28.48 1.00
CA VAL A 1110 -11.49 -28.78 0.08
C VAL A 1110 -11.86 -30.26 0.17
N SER A 1111 -10.86 -31.16 0.18
CA SER A 1111 -11.09 -32.61 0.27
C SER A 1111 -11.84 -33.08 1.52
N LEU A 1112 -11.72 -32.35 2.65
CA LEU A 1112 -12.38 -32.69 3.92
C LEU A 1112 -13.78 -32.09 4.05
N LEU A 1113 -13.98 -30.88 3.53
CA LEU A 1113 -15.26 -30.17 3.62
C LEU A 1113 -16.22 -30.57 2.49
N ASP A 1114 -15.71 -30.82 1.29
CA ASP A 1114 -16.48 -31.32 0.15
C ASP A 1114 -15.77 -32.52 -0.52
N PRO A 1115 -16.03 -33.75 -0.05
CA PRO A 1115 -15.44 -34.95 -0.64
C PRO A 1115 -15.93 -35.24 -2.07
N SER A 1116 -16.97 -34.54 -2.54
CA SER A 1116 -17.51 -34.65 -3.90
C SER A 1116 -16.91 -33.65 -4.90
N ALA A 1117 -16.02 -32.75 -4.47
CA ALA A 1117 -15.39 -31.78 -5.36
C ALA A 1117 -14.43 -32.46 -6.39
N PRO A 1118 -14.47 -32.06 -7.67
CA PRO A 1118 -13.53 -32.52 -8.69
C PRO A 1118 -12.19 -31.82 -8.47
N LEU A 1119 -11.37 -32.37 -7.57
CA LEU A 1119 -9.98 -31.94 -7.39
C LEU A 1119 -9.09 -32.76 -8.33
N ASP A 1120 -8.13 -32.09 -8.96
CA ASP A 1120 -7.06 -32.75 -9.70
C ASP A 1120 -6.31 -33.73 -8.77
N GLU A 1121 -5.87 -34.88 -9.29
CA GLU A 1121 -5.15 -35.89 -8.48
C GLU A 1121 -3.93 -35.29 -7.78
N LYS A 1122 -3.27 -34.31 -8.44
CA LYS A 1122 -2.11 -33.57 -7.90
C LYS A 1122 -2.47 -32.70 -6.69
N ASP A 1123 -3.61 -32.02 -6.71
CA ASP A 1123 -4.05 -31.16 -5.59
C ASP A 1123 -4.46 -32.00 -4.38
N ARG A 1124 -5.07 -33.16 -4.63
CA ARG A 1124 -5.34 -34.16 -3.58
C ARG A 1124 -4.07 -34.74 -2.98
N GLU A 1125 -3.04 -35.00 -3.78
CA GLU A 1125 -1.73 -35.44 -3.29
C GLU A 1125 -1.03 -34.34 -2.48
N MET A 1126 -1.09 -33.08 -2.91
CA MET A 1126 -0.53 -31.94 -2.19
C MET A 1126 -1.22 -31.70 -0.84
N GLU A 1127 -2.56 -31.77 -0.79
CA GLU A 1127 -3.33 -31.68 0.45
C GLU A 1127 -3.02 -32.85 1.42
N ASN A 1128 -2.75 -34.05 0.89
CA ASN A 1128 -2.39 -35.24 1.66
C ASN A 1128 -0.93 -35.25 2.12
N MET A 1129 0.01 -34.68 1.35
CA MET A 1129 1.41 -34.52 1.77
C MET A 1129 1.54 -33.57 2.97
N GLY A 1130 0.70 -32.53 3.05
CA GLY A 1130 0.60 -31.68 4.25
C GLY A 1130 0.10 -32.41 5.50
N HIS A 1131 -0.40 -33.64 5.37
CA HIS A 1131 -0.80 -34.50 6.50
C HIS A 1131 0.37 -35.31 7.08
N LYS A 1132 1.45 -35.52 6.31
CA LYS A 1132 2.67 -36.19 6.78
C LYS A 1132 3.55 -35.16 7.49
N GLY A 1133 3.31 -34.96 8.78
CA GLY A 1133 4.18 -34.13 9.62
C GLY A 1133 5.65 -34.56 9.49
N VAL A 1134 6.59 -33.61 9.63
CA VAL A 1134 8.05 -33.83 9.53
C VAL A 1134 8.54 -35.07 10.31
N ILE A 1135 7.83 -35.43 11.38
CA ILE A 1135 8.08 -36.61 12.21
C ILE A 1135 7.69 -37.94 11.53
N SER A 1136 6.58 -37.99 10.78
CA SER A 1136 6.18 -39.18 10.03
C SER A 1136 7.03 -39.38 8.79
N PHE A 1137 7.40 -38.28 8.10
CA PHE A 1137 8.33 -38.32 6.97
C PHE A 1137 9.73 -38.75 7.42
N ALA A 1138 10.23 -38.24 8.56
CA ALA A 1138 11.50 -38.71 9.13
C ALA A 1138 11.42 -40.19 9.56
N ARG A 1139 10.28 -40.64 10.08
CA ARG A 1139 10.07 -42.04 10.47
C ARG A 1139 9.98 -42.98 9.26
N GLU A 1140 9.28 -42.59 8.19
CA GLU A 1140 9.22 -43.33 6.92
C GLU A 1140 10.58 -43.33 6.23
N TRP A 1141 11.29 -42.19 6.19
CA TRP A 1141 12.63 -42.11 5.62
C TRP A 1141 13.64 -42.93 6.41
N ILE A 1142 13.54 -42.98 7.74
CA ILE A 1142 14.35 -43.87 8.58
C ILE A 1142 13.96 -45.35 8.35
N SER A 1143 12.68 -45.67 8.19
CA SER A 1143 12.25 -47.04 7.91
C SER A 1143 12.64 -47.51 6.51
N ASP A 1144 12.57 -46.63 5.51
CA ASP A 1144 12.96 -46.89 4.13
C ASP A 1144 14.48 -46.95 3.99
N ALA A 1145 15.22 -46.10 4.72
CA ALA A 1145 16.67 -46.22 4.82
C ALA A 1145 17.08 -47.53 5.51
N TRP A 1146 16.33 -48.00 6.52
CA TRP A 1146 16.54 -49.32 7.13
C TRP A 1146 16.17 -50.47 6.20
N ALA A 1147 15.10 -50.35 5.42
CA ALA A 1147 14.67 -51.35 4.45
C ALA A 1147 15.65 -51.44 3.26
N ALA A 1148 16.13 -50.31 2.75
CA ALA A 1148 17.15 -50.22 1.71
C ALA A 1148 18.50 -50.79 2.18
N ARG A 1149 18.87 -50.56 3.44
CA ARG A 1149 20.07 -51.14 4.05
C ARG A 1149 19.95 -52.64 4.31
N LYS A 1150 18.72 -53.17 4.41
CA LYS A 1150 18.44 -54.61 4.50
C LYS A 1150 18.49 -55.26 3.11
N ARG A 1151 17.96 -54.59 2.06
CA ARG A 1151 18.06 -55.02 0.66
C ARG A 1151 19.50 -55.04 0.12
N ASN A 1152 20.29 -54.01 0.42
CA ASN A 1152 21.71 -53.94 0.03
C ASN A 1152 22.61 -54.98 0.73
N LYS A 1153 22.10 -55.69 1.75
CA LYS A 1153 22.85 -56.76 2.43
C LYS A 1153 22.58 -58.14 1.82
N GLU A 1154 21.57 -58.28 0.97
CA GLU A 1154 21.20 -59.55 0.33
C GLU A 1154 21.63 -59.64 -1.14
N GLU A 1155 21.91 -58.52 -1.82
CA GLU A 1155 22.29 -58.51 -3.26
C GLU A 1155 23.81 -58.43 -3.53
N ALA A 1156 24.66 -58.42 -2.49
CA ALA A 1156 26.12 -58.48 -2.67
C ALA A 1156 26.63 -59.93 -2.82
N SER A 1157 26.11 -60.67 -3.82
CA SER A 1157 26.74 -61.91 -4.28
C SER A 1157 26.37 -62.24 -5.73
N TYR A 1158 27.31 -61.89 -6.62
CA TYR A 1158 27.61 -62.57 -7.89
C TYR A 1158 26.67 -62.34 -9.10
N MET A 1159 27.18 -61.68 -10.16
CA MET A 1159 27.24 -62.21 -11.53
C MET A 1159 27.97 -61.25 -12.51
N PRO A 1160 28.58 -61.78 -13.60
CA PRO A 1160 29.72 -61.18 -14.29
C PRO A 1160 29.38 -60.34 -15.53
N LEU A 1161 30.32 -59.47 -15.89
CA LEU A 1161 30.34 -58.64 -17.10
C LEU A 1161 30.38 -59.49 -18.39
N ARG A 1162 29.34 -59.37 -19.23
CA ARG A 1162 29.48 -59.56 -20.67
C ARG A 1162 28.39 -58.82 -21.45
N ASP A 1163 28.83 -58.26 -22.58
CA ASP A 1163 28.07 -57.64 -23.68
C ASP A 1163 27.54 -56.21 -23.47
N MET A 1164 28.41 -55.24 -23.74
CA MET A 1164 28.00 -54.02 -24.45
C MET A 1164 28.46 -54.14 -25.90
N GLY A 1165 27.49 -54.38 -26.78
CA GLY A 1165 27.61 -54.27 -28.22
C GLY A 1165 26.25 -53.83 -28.79
N GLU A 1166 26.25 -52.65 -29.41
CA GLU A 1166 25.35 -52.14 -30.45
C GLU A 1166 23.83 -52.11 -30.15
N HIS A 1167 23.31 -50.89 -29.91
CA HIS A 1167 22.44 -50.17 -30.86
C HIS A 1167 22.18 -48.73 -30.42
#